data_AF-A0AA38ZUX5-F1
#
_entry.id   AF-A0AA38ZUX5-F1
#
_cell.length_a   1.000
_cell.length_b   1.000
_cell.length_c   1.000
_cell.angle_alpha   90.00
_cell.angle_beta   90.00
_cell.angle_gamma   90.00
#
_symmetry.space_group_name_H-M   'P 1'
#
loop_
_entity.id
_entity.type
_entity.pdbx_description
1 polymer ?
#
loop_
_entity_poly.entity_id
_entity_poly.type
_entity_poly.pdbx_seq_one_letter_code
_entity_poly.pdbx_strand_id
1 'polypeptide(L)'
;MEEEAVIWKSDTDSMASVLIGRAMSTLLTCRPRKLDEAISRLGSPSKRGSIVSLEHSLWFLHSYIKEAAEKEERLDEILVPMIEHSLKCKESKHGNQAMVLLNWLFQDELLFQALARGLADIILRKEDRYIALGWCTLVRSLVEYEITMDQFSNNGIRKIYNAMLKILCSCISRLSFIVCNGSTVQDGFELPTRLSVAAADCILDLTKALTRKASVTDVSSRRSKSSNSDASNLPAALVPAAIGEMKVKPTSKSAEFSNKLEMELLLWDHIDKLIILVQRLLAWSRKSRPLHAKGLEQVLKWLQEIKEHYGCSQDEAGSKVPKAGVLLLSSCWKHYAMLLHLEDKKFSQQYKDLLDQYLSAIQFYTDSDSKQHTKNTDTGIATRKFFLNCLSLLLGRLDGKQIERTVTEYGMQISRALIPQLCCTDEDVIDGVVCIFKTVIFKMNYSSSGSSLAGTRQVDSVLPLLLPLLDERDGTAKAVVMLVAEYCSINPNGQCLDEVLERLASGNALQRRNAVDVISELIHISSNSVTALSHSMWQDISKHLLQCLGDEEEIINVQASNLLPKIDPLLVLPALVRLVYSSNERVQSSASDAMTALLKNHNQNYEVLCMLLDSLSNLSQSLGLPKTSGDIEEAGSKLDTEKVLGLIPEWSESVQDWNLLIGPLIDKMFAEPSNATLVRFLSYISEHLAEAADIVFHSILLHMKGQKELDESFFTKWESKTYAADDSMKLQHSLFDRLCPLLVIRLLPMRVFNDLNSSVIYGQLLDQVVVPGMFCCFYGLFLSFQFNVTSR
;
A
#
# COMPACT_ATOMS: atom_id res chain seq x y z
N MET A 1 -28.40 26.17 19.05
CA MET A 1 -28.45 26.98 20.28
C MET A 1 -27.54 28.18 20.07
N GLU A 2 -27.98 29.31 20.60
CA GLU A 2 -27.79 30.68 20.13
C GLU A 2 -26.37 31.15 19.82
N GLU A 3 -26.30 32.00 18.79
CA GLU A 3 -25.19 32.87 18.44
C GLU A 3 -24.94 33.89 19.57
N GLU A 4 -23.77 33.83 20.21
CA GLU A 4 -23.21 35.02 20.86
C GLU A 4 -22.10 35.59 19.98
N ALA A 5 -22.49 36.60 19.20
CA ALA A 5 -21.58 37.51 18.53
C ALA A 5 -20.79 38.30 19.59
N VAL A 6 -19.59 37.84 19.91
CA VAL A 6 -18.62 38.62 20.68
C VAL A 6 -18.05 39.71 19.77
N ILE A 7 -18.81 40.79 19.67
CA ILE A 7 -18.38 42.07 19.09
C ILE A 7 -17.22 42.58 19.95
N TRP A 8 -16.03 42.67 19.37
CA TRP A 8 -14.89 43.37 19.96
C TRP A 8 -15.30 44.83 20.22
N LYS A 9 -15.42 45.22 21.48
CA LYS A 9 -15.44 46.64 21.89
C LYS A 9 -14.01 47.17 21.80
N SER A 10 -13.74 48.00 20.80
CA SER A 10 -12.55 48.86 20.76
C SER A 10 -12.85 50.16 21.49
N ASP A 11 -12.30 50.34 22.68
CA ASP A 11 -12.16 51.66 23.28
C ASP A 11 -11.06 52.43 22.53
N THR A 12 -11.45 53.17 21.49
CA THR A 12 -10.78 54.40 20.97
C THR A 12 -11.57 54.94 19.77
N ASP A 13 -12.60 55.75 20.02
CA ASP A 13 -13.24 56.60 19.00
C ASP A 13 -12.32 57.77 18.63
N SER A 14 -11.30 57.49 17.82
CA SER A 14 -10.45 58.50 17.19
C SER A 14 -10.98 58.78 15.78
N MET A 15 -11.23 60.05 15.46
CA MET A 15 -11.67 60.51 14.12
C MET A 15 -10.75 59.99 12.99
N ALA A 16 -9.48 59.70 13.30
CA ALA A 16 -8.52 59.11 12.37
C ALA A 16 -8.84 57.64 12.02
N SER A 17 -9.31 56.83 12.97
CA SER A 17 -9.66 55.41 12.75
C SER A 17 -10.86 55.27 11.79
N VAL A 18 -11.85 56.17 11.90
CA VAL A 18 -12.98 56.22 10.97
C VAL A 18 -12.55 56.66 9.56
N LEU A 19 -11.62 57.61 9.47
CA LEU A 19 -11.10 58.09 8.18
C LEU A 19 -10.24 57.04 7.47
N ILE A 20 -9.37 56.33 8.19
CA ILE A 20 -8.57 55.23 7.62
C ILE A 20 -9.46 54.06 7.18
N GLY A 21 -10.50 53.72 7.95
CA GLY A 21 -11.48 52.70 7.55
C GLY A 21 -12.18 53.03 6.24
N ARG A 22 -12.61 54.29 6.05
CA ARG A 22 -13.22 54.77 4.78
C ARG A 22 -12.23 54.77 3.63
N ALA A 23 -10.99 55.20 3.86
CA ALA A 23 -9.93 55.18 2.86
C ALA A 23 -9.63 53.74 2.41
N MET A 24 -9.42 52.82 3.36
CA MET A 24 -9.14 51.41 3.08
C MET A 24 -10.30 50.73 2.34
N SER A 25 -11.55 50.99 2.74
CA SER A 25 -12.72 50.49 2.00
C SER A 25 -12.74 50.99 0.56
N THR A 26 -12.45 52.27 0.33
CA THR A 26 -12.42 52.87 -1.02
C THR A 26 -11.32 52.27 -1.88
N LEU A 27 -10.13 52.05 -1.32
CA LEU A 27 -8.98 51.51 -2.03
C LEU A 27 -9.14 50.02 -2.36
N LEU A 28 -9.59 49.21 -1.40
CA LEU A 28 -9.73 47.77 -1.56
C LEU A 28 -10.92 47.39 -2.46
N THR A 29 -11.99 48.19 -2.49
CA THR A 29 -13.15 47.94 -3.38
C THR A 29 -12.96 48.47 -4.82
N CYS A 30 -11.92 49.27 -5.08
CA CYS A 30 -11.64 49.81 -6.40
C CYS A 30 -11.13 48.73 -7.38
N ARG A 31 -11.32 48.93 -8.69
CA ARG A 31 -10.75 48.02 -9.70
C ARG A 31 -9.22 48.17 -9.73
N PRO A 32 -8.43 47.07 -9.79
CA PRO A 32 -6.96 47.12 -9.75
C PRO A 32 -6.34 48.08 -10.78
N ARG A 33 -6.81 48.07 -12.04
CA ARG A 33 -6.31 48.99 -13.08
C ARG A 33 -6.53 50.47 -12.76
N LYS A 34 -7.67 50.81 -12.15
CA LYS A 34 -7.95 52.19 -11.74
C LYS A 34 -7.06 52.63 -10.58
N LEU A 35 -6.73 51.68 -9.70
CA LEU A 35 -5.80 51.89 -8.60
C LEU A 35 -4.38 52.14 -9.12
N ASP A 36 -3.89 51.35 -10.07
CA ASP A 36 -2.58 51.56 -10.72
C ASP A 36 -2.51 52.88 -11.48
N GLU A 37 -3.56 53.25 -12.21
CA GLU A 37 -3.65 54.54 -12.90
C GLU A 37 -3.59 55.71 -11.92
N ALA A 38 -4.30 55.62 -10.79
CA ALA A 38 -4.27 56.65 -9.75
C ALA A 38 -2.90 56.74 -9.08
N ILE A 39 -2.25 55.59 -8.79
CA ILE A 39 -0.89 55.56 -8.25
C ILE A 39 0.09 56.22 -9.22
N SER A 40 -0.02 55.95 -10.51
CA SER A 40 0.84 56.54 -11.55
C SER A 40 0.65 58.06 -11.68
N ARG A 41 -0.54 58.58 -11.36
CA ARG A 41 -0.88 60.01 -11.41
C ARG A 41 -0.42 60.80 -10.18
N LEU A 42 -0.11 60.14 -9.05
CA LEU A 42 0.39 60.81 -7.83
C LEU A 42 1.69 61.59 -8.06
N GLY A 43 2.50 61.19 -9.05
CA GLY A 43 3.73 61.90 -9.42
C GLY A 43 3.54 63.11 -10.34
N SER A 44 2.31 63.38 -10.80
CA SER A 44 1.98 64.52 -11.66
C SER A 44 1.20 65.58 -10.87
N PRO A 45 1.48 66.88 -11.01
CA PRO A 45 0.72 67.91 -10.33
C PRO A 45 -0.69 67.98 -10.93
N SER A 46 -1.69 67.45 -10.21
CA SER A 46 -3.09 67.47 -10.63
C SER A 46 -3.93 68.45 -9.81
N LYS A 47 -4.77 69.20 -10.52
CA LYS A 47 -5.61 70.30 -10.04
C LYS A 47 -6.56 69.86 -8.93
N ARG A 48 -6.55 70.62 -7.82
CA ARG A 48 -7.46 70.48 -6.68
C ARG A 48 -8.92 70.48 -7.14
N GLY A 49 -9.63 69.39 -6.87
CA GLY A 49 -11.08 69.30 -6.96
C GLY A 49 -11.61 67.94 -6.49
N SER A 50 -12.49 67.98 -5.48
CA SER A 50 -13.20 66.86 -4.81
C SER A 50 -12.52 66.22 -3.58
N ILE A 51 -13.30 66.13 -2.50
CA ILE A 51 -12.94 65.67 -1.15
C ILE A 51 -12.92 64.13 -1.01
N VAL A 52 -13.34 63.38 -2.03
CA VAL A 52 -13.33 61.90 -2.03
C VAL A 52 -12.82 61.38 -3.38
N SER A 53 -11.55 61.63 -3.68
CA SER A 53 -10.87 61.05 -4.84
C SER A 53 -10.00 59.86 -4.43
N LEU A 54 -9.73 58.93 -5.36
CA LEU A 54 -8.88 57.77 -5.11
C LEU A 54 -7.45 58.22 -4.73
N GLU A 55 -6.98 59.30 -5.35
CA GLU A 55 -5.69 59.94 -5.09
C GLU A 55 -5.63 60.53 -3.67
N HIS A 56 -6.72 61.12 -3.17
CA HIS A 56 -6.78 61.60 -1.79
C HIS A 56 -6.71 60.45 -0.79
N SER A 57 -7.38 59.33 -1.07
CA SER A 57 -7.32 58.12 -0.21
C SER A 57 -5.92 57.49 -0.21
N LEU A 58 -5.23 57.46 -1.36
CA LEU A 58 -3.83 57.03 -1.45
C LEU A 58 -2.89 57.95 -0.66
N TRP A 59 -3.02 59.26 -0.83
CA TRP A 59 -2.18 60.24 -0.13
C TRP A 59 -2.38 60.23 1.39
N PHE A 60 -3.64 60.06 1.83
CA PHE A 60 -3.98 59.88 3.23
C PHE A 60 -3.37 58.59 3.79
N LEU A 61 -3.52 57.45 3.09
CA LEU A 61 -2.92 56.17 3.49
C LEU A 61 -1.40 56.27 3.64
N HIS A 62 -0.71 56.88 2.66
CA HIS A 62 0.73 57.05 2.71
C HIS A 62 1.18 57.91 3.90
N SER A 63 0.53 59.05 4.11
CA SER A 63 0.85 59.95 5.22
C SER A 63 0.59 59.29 6.58
N TYR A 64 -0.51 58.55 6.70
CA TYR A 64 -0.86 57.83 7.93
C TYR A 64 0.14 56.72 8.26
N ILE A 65 0.53 55.90 7.29
CA ILE A 65 1.55 54.86 7.50
C ILE A 65 2.89 55.49 7.85
N LYS A 66 3.26 56.61 7.22
CA LYS A 66 4.51 57.30 7.51
C LYS A 66 4.56 57.80 8.96
N GLU A 67 3.49 58.47 9.40
CA GLU A 67 3.39 58.96 10.78
C GLU A 67 3.41 57.80 11.79
N ALA A 68 2.65 56.73 11.53
CA ALA A 68 2.65 55.55 12.37
C ALA A 68 4.01 54.85 12.40
N ALA A 69 4.73 54.79 11.27
CA ALA A 69 6.07 54.21 11.20
C ALA A 69 7.12 55.04 11.95
N GLU A 70 7.04 56.37 11.89
CA GLU A 70 7.91 57.28 12.66
C GLU A 70 7.67 57.17 14.18
N LYS A 71 6.44 56.83 14.59
CA LYS A 71 6.03 56.65 16.00
C LYS A 71 6.08 55.20 16.49
N GLU A 72 6.47 54.25 15.64
CA GLU A 72 6.43 52.81 15.91
C GLU A 72 5.03 52.30 16.36
N GLU A 73 3.97 52.91 15.84
CA GLU A 73 2.59 52.53 16.11
C GLU A 73 2.16 51.28 15.32
N ARG A 74 1.15 50.57 15.83
CA ARG A 74 0.63 49.35 15.19
C ARG A 74 -0.18 49.68 13.95
N LEU A 75 0.00 48.88 12.90
CA LEU A 75 -0.68 49.04 11.62
C LEU A 75 -1.86 48.07 11.41
N ASP A 76 -2.43 47.55 12.51
CA ASP A 76 -3.53 46.58 12.49
C ASP A 76 -4.74 47.10 11.68
N GLU A 77 -5.06 48.40 11.79
CA GLU A 77 -6.18 49.06 11.07
C GLU A 77 -6.04 49.05 9.55
N ILE A 78 -4.84 48.79 9.03
CA ILE A 78 -4.52 48.77 7.60
C ILE A 78 -4.30 47.34 7.13
N LEU A 79 -3.45 46.61 7.86
CA LEU A 79 -3.01 45.27 7.48
C LEU A 79 -4.12 44.23 7.64
N VAL A 80 -4.97 44.32 8.67
CA VAL A 80 -6.08 43.37 8.86
C VAL A 80 -7.10 43.47 7.71
N PRO A 81 -7.59 44.67 7.31
CA PRO A 81 -8.43 44.79 6.12
C PRO A 81 -7.79 44.27 4.83
N MET A 82 -6.48 44.49 4.63
CA MET A 82 -5.76 43.92 3.48
C MET A 82 -5.74 42.38 3.51
N ILE A 83 -5.48 41.79 4.67
CA ILE A 83 -5.48 40.34 4.91
C ILE A 83 -6.86 39.74 4.62
N GLU A 84 -7.91 40.32 5.20
CA GLU A 84 -9.28 39.84 4.99
C GLU A 84 -9.72 39.97 3.53
N HIS A 85 -9.41 41.11 2.89
CA HIS A 85 -9.74 41.33 1.49
C HIS A 85 -9.08 40.28 0.59
N SER A 86 -7.81 39.96 0.87
CA SER A 86 -7.06 38.96 0.09
C SER A 86 -7.68 37.57 0.20
N LEU A 87 -8.23 37.22 1.37
CA LEU A 87 -8.97 35.97 1.56
C LEU A 87 -10.33 35.98 0.85
N LYS A 88 -11.12 37.05 1.03
CA LYS A 88 -12.45 37.21 0.42
C LYS A 88 -12.39 37.18 -1.11
N CYS A 89 -11.32 37.72 -1.68
CA CYS A 89 -11.18 37.92 -3.12
C CYS A 89 -10.22 36.92 -3.81
N LYS A 90 -9.76 35.85 -3.12
CA LYS A 90 -8.77 34.84 -3.60
C LYS A 90 -9.08 34.27 -5.00
N GLU A 91 -10.35 34.22 -5.41
CA GLU A 91 -10.78 33.64 -6.69
C GLU A 91 -11.39 34.65 -7.68
N SER A 92 -11.41 35.94 -7.31
CA SER A 92 -12.00 36.97 -8.14
C SER A 92 -10.99 37.55 -9.14
N LYS A 93 -11.46 37.92 -10.33
CA LYS A 93 -10.67 38.71 -11.32
C LYS A 93 -10.30 40.12 -10.81
N HIS A 94 -10.77 40.50 -9.63
CA HIS A 94 -10.64 41.82 -9.02
C HIS A 94 -10.09 41.71 -7.59
N GLY A 95 -9.17 40.77 -7.31
CA GLY A 95 -8.64 40.52 -5.96
C GLY A 95 -7.24 41.10 -5.66
N ASN A 96 -6.59 41.75 -6.63
CA ASN A 96 -5.18 42.13 -6.53
C ASN A 96 -4.92 43.50 -5.88
N GLN A 97 -5.92 44.15 -5.29
CA GLN A 97 -5.81 45.51 -4.74
C GLN A 97 -4.80 45.57 -3.59
N ALA A 98 -4.87 44.63 -2.65
CA ALA A 98 -3.91 44.55 -1.54
C ALA A 98 -2.47 44.40 -2.06
N MET A 99 -2.26 43.58 -3.10
CA MET A 99 -0.97 43.40 -3.74
C MET A 99 -0.46 44.66 -4.46
N VAL A 100 -1.33 45.37 -5.17
CA VAL A 100 -1.01 46.66 -5.82
C VAL A 100 -0.59 47.70 -4.78
N LEU A 101 -1.33 47.81 -3.68
CA LEU A 101 -1.02 48.75 -2.60
C LEU A 101 0.32 48.42 -1.93
N LEU A 102 0.55 47.16 -1.57
CA LEU A 102 1.82 46.74 -0.96
C LEU A 102 3.00 46.96 -1.91
N ASN A 103 2.85 46.67 -3.21
CA ASN A 103 3.90 46.91 -4.19
C ASN A 103 4.25 48.38 -4.36
N TRP A 104 3.27 49.28 -4.22
CA TRP A 104 3.50 50.71 -4.23
C TRP A 104 4.13 51.20 -2.91
N LEU A 105 3.58 50.80 -1.76
CA LEU A 105 4.10 51.21 -0.44
C LEU A 105 5.52 50.72 -0.19
N PHE A 106 5.90 49.54 -0.71
CA PHE A 106 7.24 48.99 -0.58
C PHE A 106 8.29 49.73 -1.44
N GLN A 107 7.92 50.78 -2.17
CA GLN A 107 8.91 51.64 -2.82
C GLN A 107 9.63 52.57 -1.84
N ASP A 108 8.99 52.89 -0.71
CA ASP A 108 9.59 53.62 0.39
C ASP A 108 10.15 52.62 1.41
N GLU A 109 11.45 52.73 1.72
CA GLU A 109 12.14 51.79 2.60
C GLU A 109 11.63 51.84 4.05
N LEU A 110 11.23 53.01 4.54
CA LEU A 110 10.71 53.19 5.90
C LEU A 110 9.32 52.55 6.02
N LEU A 111 8.46 52.79 5.03
CA LEU A 111 7.12 52.17 4.99
C LEU A 111 7.21 50.65 4.81
N PHE A 112 8.12 50.18 3.97
CA PHE A 112 8.40 48.75 3.81
C PHE A 112 8.73 48.09 5.15
N GLN A 113 9.70 48.63 5.91
CA GLN A 113 10.13 48.03 7.18
C GLN A 113 8.96 47.97 8.18
N ALA A 114 8.18 49.04 8.29
CA ALA A 114 7.03 49.09 9.19
C ALA A 114 5.94 48.09 8.79
N LEU A 115 5.58 48.03 7.50
CA LEU A 115 4.53 47.12 7.00
C LEU A 115 4.95 45.65 7.04
N ALA A 116 6.19 45.32 6.67
CA ALA A 116 6.68 43.94 6.70
C ALA A 116 6.78 43.40 8.13
N ARG A 117 7.28 44.20 9.08
CA ARG A 117 7.30 43.84 10.51
C ARG A 117 5.90 43.77 11.08
N GLY A 118 5.02 44.71 10.72
CA GLY A 118 3.60 44.68 11.13
C GLY A 118 2.89 43.43 10.64
N LEU A 119 3.14 42.99 9.40
CA LEU A 119 2.61 41.73 8.87
C LEU A 119 3.12 40.54 9.67
N ALA A 120 4.41 40.49 10.01
CA ALA A 120 4.97 39.44 10.85
C ALA A 120 4.40 39.45 12.28
N ASP A 121 4.22 40.63 12.91
CA ASP A 121 3.64 40.75 14.25
C ASP A 121 2.20 40.22 14.31
N ILE A 122 1.39 40.47 13.27
CA ILE A 122 -0.01 40.04 13.26
C ILE A 122 -0.15 38.53 13.43
N ILE A 123 0.62 37.72 12.70
CA ILE A 123 0.50 36.25 12.79
C ILE A 123 1.06 35.70 14.10
N LEU A 124 2.05 36.38 14.69
CA LEU A 124 2.65 36.02 15.97
C LEU A 124 1.70 36.31 17.15
N ARG A 125 0.96 37.43 17.08
CA ARG A 125 0.18 37.96 18.20
C ARG A 125 -1.32 37.65 18.13
N LYS A 126 -1.94 37.65 16.94
CA LYS A 126 -3.37 37.37 16.79
C LYS A 126 -3.64 35.87 16.68
N GLU A 127 -4.60 35.37 17.46
CA GLU A 127 -5.01 33.95 17.45
C GLU A 127 -6.24 33.67 16.57
N ASP A 128 -6.77 34.69 15.90
CA ASP A 128 -7.93 34.57 15.02
C ASP A 128 -7.61 33.68 13.80
N ARG A 129 -8.38 32.59 13.65
CA ARG A 129 -8.19 31.59 12.59
C ARG A 129 -8.48 32.14 11.20
N TYR A 130 -9.44 33.06 11.06
CA TYR A 130 -9.79 33.69 9.79
C TYR A 130 -8.69 34.66 9.34
N ILE A 131 -8.17 35.47 10.26
CA ILE A 131 -7.03 36.35 10.00
C ILE A 131 -5.79 35.53 9.64
N ALA A 132 -5.50 34.45 10.37
CA ALA A 132 -4.35 33.57 10.06
C ALA A 132 -4.47 32.93 8.67
N LEU A 133 -5.68 32.52 8.26
CA LEU A 133 -5.93 31.97 6.92
C LEU A 133 -5.73 33.02 5.82
N GLY A 134 -6.21 34.25 6.05
CA GLY A 134 -6.00 35.35 5.13
C GLY A 134 -4.54 35.76 5.03
N TRP A 135 -3.82 35.73 6.16
CA TRP A 135 -2.39 36.01 6.21
C TRP A 135 -1.60 35.04 5.34
N CYS A 136 -1.88 33.73 5.47
CA CYS A 136 -1.25 32.71 4.62
C CYS A 136 -1.53 32.97 3.13
N THR A 137 -2.74 33.39 2.79
CA THR A 137 -3.13 33.70 1.40
C THR A 137 -2.38 34.91 0.84
N LEU A 138 -2.29 35.99 1.63
CA LEU A 138 -1.58 37.21 1.23
C LEU A 138 -0.07 36.97 1.11
N VAL A 139 0.54 36.28 2.08
CA VAL A 139 1.98 36.01 2.09
C VAL A 139 2.41 35.12 0.95
N ARG A 140 1.66 34.06 0.63
CA ARG A 140 1.91 33.25 -0.57
C ARG A 140 1.88 34.12 -1.83
N SER A 141 0.92 35.04 -1.93
CA SER A 141 0.83 35.98 -3.06
C SER A 141 2.04 36.93 -3.15
N LEU A 142 2.57 37.40 -2.02
CA LEU A 142 3.80 38.21 -1.93
C LEU A 142 5.05 37.44 -2.37
N VAL A 143 5.17 36.18 -1.92
CA VAL A 143 6.30 35.32 -2.24
C VAL A 143 6.28 34.89 -3.72
N GLU A 144 5.10 34.59 -4.27
CA GLU A 144 4.92 34.21 -5.68
C GLU A 144 4.97 35.39 -6.66
N TYR A 145 4.88 36.63 -6.17
CA TYR A 145 4.73 37.84 -6.98
C TYR A 145 5.72 37.93 -8.15
N GLU A 146 7.00 37.61 -7.90
CA GLU A 146 8.08 37.67 -8.90
C GLU A 146 7.84 36.76 -10.14
N ILE A 147 7.09 35.66 -10.00
CA ILE A 147 6.84 34.72 -11.12
C ILE A 147 5.73 35.23 -12.06
N THR A 148 4.85 36.11 -11.57
CA THR A 148 3.53 36.32 -12.18
C THR A 148 3.37 37.58 -13.02
N MET A 149 4.36 38.50 -13.05
CA MET A 149 4.13 39.82 -13.66
C MET A 149 5.26 40.34 -14.57
N ASP A 150 4.91 40.45 -15.85
CA ASP A 150 5.57 41.25 -16.89
C ASP A 150 4.88 42.62 -17.13
N GLN A 151 3.84 42.98 -16.36
CA GLN A 151 2.88 44.03 -16.76
C GLN A 151 2.75 45.28 -15.86
N PHE A 152 3.49 45.40 -14.75
CA PHE A 152 3.43 46.58 -13.89
C PHE A 152 4.77 47.34 -13.83
N SER A 153 4.70 48.66 -13.98
CA SER A 153 5.84 49.59 -13.99
C SER A 153 6.50 49.80 -12.61
N ASN A 154 5.85 49.33 -11.54
CA ASN A 154 6.29 49.50 -10.15
C ASN A 154 6.97 48.22 -9.63
N ASN A 155 8.26 48.30 -9.27
CA ASN A 155 9.10 47.16 -8.86
C ASN A 155 9.47 47.17 -7.35
N GLY A 156 8.59 47.68 -6.48
CA GLY A 156 8.87 47.81 -5.04
C GLY A 156 9.17 46.47 -4.37
N ILE A 157 8.28 45.49 -4.53
CA ILE A 157 8.46 44.13 -3.97
C ILE A 157 9.75 43.48 -4.48
N ARG A 158 10.08 43.66 -5.77
CA ARG A 158 11.28 43.05 -6.38
C ARG A 158 12.58 43.58 -5.76
N LYS A 159 12.65 44.89 -5.49
CA LYS A 159 13.84 45.53 -4.91
C LYS A 159 14.12 45.05 -3.48
N ILE A 160 13.06 44.79 -2.71
CA ILE A 160 13.16 44.49 -1.28
C ILE A 160 12.83 43.01 -0.97
N TYR A 161 12.71 42.17 -1.99
CA TYR A 161 12.25 40.78 -1.88
C TYR A 161 13.02 39.97 -0.84
N ASN A 162 14.35 40.06 -0.87
CA ASN A 162 15.23 39.35 0.06
C ASN A 162 15.01 39.80 1.52
N ALA A 163 14.90 41.11 1.77
CA ALA A 163 14.66 41.62 3.12
C ALA A 163 13.25 41.29 3.61
N MET A 164 12.25 41.35 2.72
CA MET A 164 10.88 40.92 3.00
C MET A 164 10.85 39.44 3.39
N LEU A 165 11.53 38.58 2.62
CA LEU A 165 11.56 37.15 2.85
C LEU A 165 12.19 36.80 4.20
N LYS A 166 13.29 37.48 4.59
CA LYS A 166 13.91 37.32 5.92
C LYS A 166 12.91 37.63 7.05
N ILE A 167 12.19 38.75 6.95
CA ILE A 167 11.19 39.14 7.95
C ILE A 167 10.07 38.09 8.03
N LEU A 168 9.55 37.63 6.89
CA LEU A 168 8.47 36.65 6.86
C LEU A 168 8.90 35.25 7.34
N CYS A 169 10.15 34.85 7.11
CA CYS A 169 10.68 33.55 7.60
C CYS A 169 10.72 33.47 9.14
N SER A 170 10.81 34.61 9.85
CA SER A 170 10.68 34.64 11.32
C SER A 170 9.34 34.06 11.82
N CYS A 171 8.31 34.04 10.97
CA CYS A 171 6.98 33.52 11.30
C CYS A 171 6.87 31.99 11.19
N ILE A 172 7.88 31.28 10.63
CA ILE A 172 7.83 29.84 10.39
C ILE A 172 7.55 29.05 11.68
N SER A 173 8.11 29.47 12.82
CA SER A 173 7.84 28.82 14.11
C SER A 173 6.36 28.85 14.50
N ARG A 174 5.66 29.97 14.25
CA ARG A 174 4.23 30.11 14.52
C ARG A 174 3.38 29.34 13.50
N LEU A 175 3.76 29.36 12.23
CA LEU A 175 3.10 28.54 11.21
C LEU A 175 3.23 27.04 11.53
N SER A 176 4.41 26.60 11.98
CA SER A 176 4.66 25.22 12.41
C SER A 176 3.76 24.82 13.58
N PHE A 177 3.53 25.73 14.55
CA PHE A 177 2.56 25.52 15.63
C PHE A 177 1.13 25.34 15.11
N ILE A 178 0.69 26.15 14.14
CA ILE A 178 -0.62 26.03 13.49
C ILE A 178 -0.75 24.68 12.76
N VAL A 179 0.31 24.25 12.07
CA VAL A 179 0.37 22.95 11.38
C VAL A 179 0.24 21.78 12.36
N CYS A 180 0.94 21.84 13.51
CA CYS A 180 0.91 20.76 14.49
C CYS A 180 -0.44 20.61 15.22
N ASN A 181 -1.17 21.71 15.39
CA ASN A 181 -2.39 21.73 16.21
C ASN A 181 -3.69 21.67 15.41
N GLY A 182 -3.64 21.74 14.08
CA GLY A 182 -4.85 21.76 13.24
C GLY A 182 -5.01 20.51 12.40
N SER A 183 -4.91 19.34 13.02
CA SER A 183 -5.41 18.07 12.48
C SER A 183 -6.45 17.46 13.43
N THR A 184 -7.34 16.63 12.88
CA THR A 184 -8.31 15.82 13.61
C THR A 184 -8.18 14.36 13.20
N VAL A 185 -8.28 13.43 14.14
CA VAL A 185 -8.19 11.99 13.85
C VAL A 185 -9.56 11.46 13.45
N GLN A 186 -9.66 10.83 12.28
CA GLN A 186 -10.86 10.17 11.78
C GLN A 186 -10.50 8.78 11.23
N ASP A 187 -11.17 7.73 11.72
CA ASP A 187 -10.91 6.32 11.38
C ASP A 187 -9.44 5.89 11.60
N GLY A 188 -8.77 6.44 12.62
CA GLY A 188 -7.35 6.19 12.87
C GLY A 188 -6.37 6.96 11.99
N PHE A 189 -6.85 7.85 11.11
CA PHE A 189 -6.01 8.70 10.24
C PHE A 189 -6.12 10.18 10.60
N GLU A 190 -5.00 10.91 10.56
CA GLU A 190 -4.98 12.36 10.77
C GLU A 190 -5.42 13.11 9.51
N LEU A 191 -6.42 13.98 9.64
CA LEU A 191 -6.90 14.87 8.58
C LEU A 191 -6.63 16.34 8.94
N PRO A 192 -6.02 17.14 8.04
CA PRO A 192 -5.73 18.53 8.32
C PRO A 192 -6.95 19.44 8.18
N THR A 193 -6.96 20.51 8.98
CA THR A 193 -7.87 21.65 8.77
C THR A 193 -7.41 22.52 7.59
N ARG A 194 -8.33 23.28 6.99
CA ARG A 194 -8.01 24.24 5.92
C ARG A 194 -6.91 25.24 6.30
N LEU A 195 -6.90 25.69 7.56
CA LEU A 195 -5.88 26.60 8.06
C LEU A 195 -4.50 25.92 8.12
N SER A 196 -4.42 24.68 8.59
CA SER A 196 -3.15 23.95 8.64
C SER A 196 -2.61 23.59 7.27
N VAL A 197 -3.48 23.28 6.30
CA VAL A 197 -3.10 23.15 4.89
C VAL A 197 -2.50 24.46 4.36
N ALA A 198 -3.19 25.59 4.58
CA ALA A 198 -2.70 26.89 4.13
C ALA A 198 -1.39 27.31 4.80
N ALA A 199 -1.22 27.01 6.10
CA ALA A 199 0.00 27.27 6.84
C ALA A 199 1.17 26.39 6.37
N ALA A 200 0.92 25.09 6.13
CA ALA A 200 1.90 24.16 5.59
C ALA A 200 2.43 24.63 4.23
N ASP A 201 1.53 24.94 3.30
CA ASP A 201 1.91 25.47 2.00
C ASP A 201 2.62 26.83 2.11
N CYS A 202 2.24 27.69 3.06
CA CYS A 202 2.92 28.95 3.29
C CYS A 202 4.39 28.74 3.75
N ILE A 203 4.64 27.75 4.62
CA ILE A 203 6.02 27.35 4.98
C ILE A 203 6.76 26.84 3.74
N LEU A 204 6.12 26.02 2.91
CA LEU A 204 6.74 25.51 1.67
C LEU A 204 7.09 26.65 0.70
N ASP A 205 6.22 27.64 0.52
CA ASP A 205 6.49 28.80 -0.35
C ASP A 205 7.64 29.66 0.18
N LEU A 206 7.64 29.99 1.48
CA LEU A 206 8.71 30.75 2.12
C LEU A 206 10.06 30.04 1.96
N THR A 207 10.11 28.75 2.30
CA THR A 207 11.35 27.97 2.29
C THR A 207 11.82 27.63 0.89
N LYS A 208 10.90 27.45 -0.08
CA LYS A 208 11.23 27.33 -1.51
C LYS A 208 11.83 28.63 -2.04
N ALA A 209 11.30 29.79 -1.64
CA ALA A 209 11.83 31.08 -2.08
C ALA A 209 13.28 31.32 -1.64
N LEU A 210 13.69 30.78 -0.48
CA LEU A 210 15.09 30.82 0.00
C LEU A 210 16.07 30.07 -0.92
N THR A 211 15.59 29.12 -1.73
CA THR A 211 16.42 28.35 -2.67
C THR A 211 16.63 29.04 -4.04
N ARG A 212 15.93 30.15 -4.30
CA ARG A 212 15.99 30.81 -5.62
C ARG A 212 17.32 31.53 -5.83
N LYS A 213 17.81 31.50 -7.07
CA LYS A 213 18.89 32.41 -7.51
C LYS A 213 18.29 33.79 -7.79
N ALA A 214 18.87 34.85 -7.26
CA ALA A 214 18.59 36.21 -7.70
C ALA A 214 18.88 36.29 -9.22
N SER A 215 17.85 36.59 -10.02
CA SER A 215 18.02 36.72 -11.47
C SER A 215 18.60 38.09 -11.81
N VAL A 216 19.78 38.09 -12.42
CA VAL A 216 20.35 39.24 -13.15
C VAL A 216 19.70 39.28 -14.55
N THR A 217 19.19 40.46 -14.93
CA THR A 217 18.90 41.01 -16.28
C THR A 217 19.52 40.21 -17.46
N ASP A 218 18.82 39.84 -18.55
CA ASP A 218 18.17 40.68 -19.56
C ASP A 218 17.07 39.89 -20.32
N VAL A 219 15.81 40.35 -20.28
CA VAL A 219 14.77 39.93 -21.25
C VAL A 219 14.44 41.14 -22.11
N SER A 220 15.35 41.46 -23.02
CA SER A 220 15.07 42.27 -24.20
C SER A 220 15.86 41.68 -25.37
N SER A 221 15.29 40.64 -26.00
CA SER A 221 15.52 40.27 -27.42
C SER A 221 15.01 38.86 -27.73
N ARG A 222 13.70 38.61 -27.62
CA ARG A 222 13.06 37.55 -28.43
C ARG A 222 11.73 38.03 -28.99
N ARG A 223 11.82 38.89 -30.00
CA ARG A 223 10.80 38.98 -31.06
C ARG A 223 11.50 39.08 -32.41
N SER A 224 11.07 38.20 -33.33
CA SER A 224 11.49 38.02 -34.72
C SER A 224 12.86 37.32 -34.88
N LYS A 225 13.05 36.27 -35.69
CA LYS A 225 12.36 35.81 -36.91
C LYS A 225 12.38 34.28 -37.05
N SER A 226 11.45 33.82 -37.87
CA SER A 226 11.25 32.48 -38.42
C SER A 226 12.37 31.98 -39.36
N SER A 227 12.34 30.65 -39.56
CA SER A 227 12.68 29.83 -40.74
C SER A 227 14.04 29.09 -40.84
N ASN A 228 13.89 27.75 -40.79
CA ASN A 228 14.47 26.68 -41.63
C ASN A 228 15.73 25.86 -41.19
N SER A 229 15.42 24.60 -40.87
CA SER A 229 15.98 23.29 -41.29
C SER A 229 17.49 22.95 -41.21
N ASP A 230 17.71 21.79 -40.57
CA ASP A 230 18.73 20.75 -40.77
C ASP A 230 20.21 21.02 -40.43
N ALA A 231 20.67 20.42 -39.31
CA ALA A 231 21.80 19.48 -39.27
C ALA A 231 22.19 19.11 -37.83
N SER A 232 21.99 17.83 -37.50
CA SER A 232 22.82 16.94 -36.67
C SER A 232 23.66 17.47 -35.48
N ASN A 233 23.38 16.85 -34.32
CA ASN A 233 24.35 16.31 -33.35
C ASN A 233 25.45 17.23 -32.78
N LEU A 234 25.21 17.79 -31.58
CA LEU A 234 26.15 17.71 -30.45
C LEU A 234 25.43 18.15 -29.15
N PRO A 235 25.46 17.36 -28.06
CA PRO A 235 24.93 17.79 -26.76
C PRO A 235 25.91 18.73 -26.06
N ALA A 236 25.40 19.86 -25.57
CA ALA A 236 26.15 20.81 -24.76
C ALA A 236 26.57 20.18 -23.42
N ALA A 237 27.88 20.00 -23.25
CA ALA A 237 28.50 19.64 -22.00
C ALA A 237 28.27 20.72 -20.93
N LEU A 238 27.75 20.32 -19.77
CA LEU A 238 27.77 21.12 -18.55
C LEU A 238 28.73 20.47 -17.54
N VAL A 239 30.01 20.82 -17.68
CA VAL A 239 31.00 20.76 -16.59
C VAL A 239 31.73 22.11 -16.60
N PRO A 240 31.88 22.82 -15.46
CA PRO A 240 32.76 23.97 -15.41
C PRO A 240 34.20 23.47 -15.33
N ALA A 241 34.87 23.38 -16.48
CA ALA A 241 36.33 23.31 -16.53
C ALA A 241 36.91 24.72 -16.32
N ALA A 242 38.05 24.76 -15.64
CA ALA A 242 38.79 25.93 -15.16
C ALA A 242 38.79 27.14 -16.14
N ILE A 243 38.37 28.30 -15.64
CA ILE A 243 38.51 29.57 -16.36
C ILE A 243 39.81 30.24 -15.91
N GLY A 244 40.76 30.30 -16.84
CA GLY A 244 41.95 31.14 -16.76
C GLY A 244 41.58 32.62 -16.66
N GLU A 245 42.46 33.36 -15.99
CA GLU A 245 42.33 34.77 -15.65
C GLU A 245 42.10 35.66 -16.88
N MET A 246 40.91 36.26 -16.98
CA MET A 246 40.75 37.55 -17.64
C MET A 246 40.06 38.52 -16.69
N LYS A 247 40.79 39.58 -16.34
CA LYS A 247 40.40 40.64 -15.40
C LYS A 247 39.07 41.28 -15.77
N VAL A 248 38.03 41.01 -14.97
CA VAL A 248 36.80 41.80 -14.88
C VAL A 248 36.71 42.30 -13.43
N LYS A 249 36.41 43.60 -13.24
CA LYS A 249 36.35 44.26 -11.93
C LYS A 249 35.48 43.48 -10.92
N PRO A 250 35.89 43.28 -9.65
CA PRO A 250 35.41 42.17 -8.80
C PRO A 250 34.21 42.51 -7.89
N THR A 251 33.68 43.74 -7.92
CA THR A 251 32.84 44.23 -6.81
C THR A 251 31.39 43.77 -6.83
N SER A 252 30.79 43.40 -7.98
CA SER A 252 29.38 42.98 -8.04
C SER A 252 29.14 41.49 -7.77
N LYS A 253 30.04 40.60 -8.21
CA LYS A 253 29.88 39.13 -8.07
C LYS A 253 30.03 38.64 -6.63
N SER A 254 30.78 39.35 -5.79
CA SER A 254 31.02 38.98 -4.38
C SER A 254 29.77 39.20 -3.52
N ALA A 255 29.06 40.32 -3.72
CA ALA A 255 27.85 40.64 -2.96
C ALA A 255 26.67 39.71 -3.30
N GLU A 256 26.51 39.33 -4.57
CA GLU A 256 25.49 38.36 -5.00
C GLU A 256 25.73 36.96 -4.43
N PHE A 257 26.98 36.50 -4.39
CA PHE A 257 27.35 35.22 -3.78
C PHE A 257 27.12 35.22 -2.26
N SER A 258 27.43 36.33 -1.59
CA SER A 258 27.18 36.52 -0.16
C SER A 258 25.68 36.46 0.18
N ASN A 259 24.84 37.17 -0.59
CA ASN A 259 23.39 37.20 -0.37
C ASN A 259 22.73 35.84 -0.62
N LYS A 260 23.21 35.08 -1.61
CA LYS A 260 22.69 33.72 -1.89
C LYS A 260 23.00 32.76 -0.75
N LEU A 261 24.25 32.75 -0.27
CA LEU A 261 24.66 31.88 0.82
C LEU A 261 23.91 32.20 2.11
N GLU A 262 23.60 33.48 2.36
CA GLU A 262 22.83 33.91 3.52
C GLU A 262 21.39 33.34 3.51
N MET A 263 20.71 33.31 2.35
CA MET A 263 19.38 32.70 2.25
C MET A 263 19.41 31.18 2.44
N GLU A 264 20.47 30.54 1.92
CA GLU A 264 20.65 29.09 2.08
C GLU A 264 20.95 28.73 3.55
N LEU A 265 21.69 29.57 4.28
CA LEU A 265 21.88 29.44 5.72
C LEU A 265 20.57 29.62 6.49
N LEU A 266 19.75 30.60 6.13
CA LEU A 266 18.44 30.78 6.76
C LEU A 266 17.52 29.56 6.56
N LEU A 267 17.60 28.90 5.40
CA LEU A 267 16.89 27.64 5.16
C LEU A 267 17.40 26.53 6.10
N TRP A 268 18.72 26.44 6.28
CA TRP A 268 19.35 25.48 7.19
C TRP A 268 18.91 25.68 8.64
N ASP A 269 18.81 26.92 9.10
CA ASP A 269 18.34 27.26 10.46
C ASP A 269 16.89 26.80 10.72
N HIS A 270 16.12 26.57 9.65
CA HIS A 270 14.75 26.07 9.73
C HIS A 270 14.62 24.54 9.53
N ILE A 271 15.71 23.79 9.43
CA ILE A 271 15.67 22.34 9.15
C ILE A 271 14.78 21.55 10.12
N ASP A 272 14.77 21.90 11.41
CA ASP A 272 13.89 21.27 12.41
C ASP A 272 12.41 21.51 12.13
N LYS A 273 12.07 22.71 11.66
CA LYS A 273 10.70 23.06 11.28
C LYS A 273 10.29 22.35 10.00
N LEU A 274 11.24 22.10 9.08
CA LEU A 274 11.01 21.28 7.89
C LEU A 274 10.75 19.83 8.25
N ILE A 275 11.52 19.25 9.17
CA ILE A 275 11.31 17.87 9.67
C ILE A 275 9.89 17.73 10.25
N ILE A 276 9.48 18.66 11.12
CA ILE A 276 8.13 18.68 11.71
C ILE A 276 7.05 18.81 10.62
N LEU A 277 7.27 19.69 9.63
CA LEU A 277 6.35 19.85 8.51
C LEU A 277 6.18 18.54 7.73
N VAL A 278 7.28 17.89 7.35
CA VAL A 278 7.24 16.64 6.58
C VAL A 278 6.58 15.51 7.37
N GLN A 279 6.81 15.42 8.69
CA GLN A 279 6.11 14.46 9.57
C GLN A 279 4.59 14.64 9.52
N ARG A 280 4.12 15.90 9.53
CA ARG A 280 2.68 16.20 9.47
C ARG A 280 2.10 15.91 8.08
N LEU A 281 2.81 16.28 7.02
CA LEU A 281 2.40 15.94 5.64
C LEU A 281 2.34 14.41 5.43
N LEU A 282 3.26 13.67 6.03
CA LEU A 282 3.29 12.20 5.97
C LEU A 282 2.04 11.62 6.65
N ALA A 283 1.73 12.07 7.86
CA ALA A 283 0.54 11.63 8.59
C ALA A 283 -0.75 11.87 7.78
N TRP A 284 -0.86 13.04 7.14
CA TRP A 284 -2.04 13.40 6.33
C TRP A 284 -2.15 12.63 5.01
N SER A 285 -1.02 12.14 4.47
CA SER A 285 -0.99 11.44 3.16
C SER A 285 -1.30 9.94 3.26
N ARG A 286 -1.11 9.31 4.43
CA ARG A 286 -1.20 7.85 4.62
C ARG A 286 -2.50 7.22 4.12
N LYS A 287 -3.65 7.87 4.33
CA LYS A 287 -4.97 7.32 3.94
C LYS A 287 -5.23 7.44 2.44
N SER A 288 -4.91 8.59 1.86
CA SER A 288 -5.43 8.98 0.53
C SER A 288 -4.39 8.91 -0.59
N ARG A 289 -3.11 8.96 -0.26
CA ARG A 289 -2.00 9.05 -1.23
C ARG A 289 -0.81 8.21 -0.77
N PRO A 290 -0.90 6.87 -0.86
CA PRO A 290 0.13 5.97 -0.33
C PRO A 290 1.51 6.19 -1.00
N LEU A 291 1.55 6.40 -2.32
CA LEU A 291 2.83 6.69 -3.01
C LEU A 291 3.43 8.04 -2.59
N HIS A 292 2.59 9.06 -2.36
CA HIS A 292 3.07 10.34 -1.83
C HIS A 292 3.58 10.20 -0.40
N ALA A 293 2.89 9.42 0.44
CA ALA A 293 3.34 9.11 1.80
C ALA A 293 4.70 8.40 1.78
N LYS A 294 4.90 7.45 0.87
CA LYS A 294 6.19 6.77 0.70
C LYS A 294 7.31 7.75 0.33
N GLY A 295 7.04 8.69 -0.59
CA GLY A 295 8.01 9.74 -0.90
C GLY A 295 8.32 10.66 0.29
N LEU A 296 7.30 11.02 1.07
CA LEU A 296 7.47 11.85 2.27
C LEU A 296 8.29 11.14 3.36
N GLU A 297 8.14 9.83 3.52
CA GLU A 297 8.96 9.01 4.41
C GLU A 297 10.45 9.09 4.04
N GLN A 298 10.75 9.00 2.74
CA GLN A 298 12.12 9.13 2.25
C GLN A 298 12.67 10.56 2.39
N VAL A 299 11.85 11.60 2.18
CA VAL A 299 12.27 12.98 2.47
C VAL A 299 12.55 13.18 3.95
N LEU A 300 11.73 12.62 4.83
CA LEU A 300 11.91 12.72 6.27
C LEU A 300 13.21 12.07 6.72
N LYS A 301 13.46 10.83 6.28
CA LYS A 301 14.71 10.09 6.51
C LYS A 301 15.91 10.91 6.03
N TRP A 302 15.86 11.43 4.80
CA TRP A 302 16.93 12.25 4.22
C TRP A 302 17.20 13.55 4.99
N LEU A 303 16.15 14.26 5.45
CA LEU A 303 16.32 15.47 6.27
C LEU A 303 16.98 15.17 7.62
N GLN A 304 16.57 14.07 8.26
CA GLN A 304 17.16 13.61 9.53
C GLN A 304 18.62 13.22 9.35
N GLU A 305 18.94 12.44 8.31
CA GLU A 305 20.31 12.04 7.97
C GLU A 305 21.19 13.27 7.69
N ILE A 306 20.76 14.21 6.85
CA ILE A 306 21.54 15.42 6.57
C ILE A 306 21.78 16.23 7.84
N LYS A 307 20.76 16.36 8.70
CA LYS A 307 20.90 17.06 9.98
C LYS A 307 21.95 16.38 10.88
N GLU A 308 21.94 15.06 10.99
CA GLU A 308 22.88 14.31 11.82
C GLU A 308 24.31 14.38 11.27
N HIS A 309 24.49 14.14 9.97
CA HIS A 309 25.81 14.07 9.34
C HIS A 309 26.51 15.43 9.26
N TYR A 310 25.75 16.51 9.14
CA TYR A 310 26.28 17.86 8.95
C TYR A 310 26.01 18.81 10.14
N GLY A 311 25.19 18.41 11.12
CA GLY A 311 24.87 19.21 12.31
C GLY A 311 25.91 19.11 13.43
N CYS A 312 26.63 17.99 13.55
CA CYS A 312 27.57 17.74 14.67
C CYS A 312 28.97 18.36 14.53
N SER A 313 29.20 19.30 13.61
CA SER A 313 30.52 19.94 13.42
C SER A 313 30.70 21.25 14.21
N GLN A 314 30.01 21.37 15.36
CA GLN A 314 30.04 22.57 16.21
C GLN A 314 31.00 22.50 17.42
N ASP A 315 31.90 21.53 17.48
CA ASP A 315 32.83 21.46 18.61
C ASP A 315 34.19 22.14 18.33
N GLU A 316 34.44 23.19 19.12
CA GLU A 316 35.72 23.78 19.56
C GLU A 316 36.49 24.81 18.72
N ALA A 317 36.05 25.23 17.53
CA ALA A 317 36.59 26.46 16.93
C ALA A 317 35.54 27.18 16.07
N GLY A 318 35.26 28.44 16.41
CA GLY A 318 34.16 29.23 15.87
C GLY A 318 33.95 29.15 14.35
N SER A 319 32.69 28.86 13.99
CA SER A 319 32.02 29.08 12.70
C SER A 319 32.55 28.31 11.48
N LYS A 320 31.81 27.26 11.12
CA LYS A 320 31.34 27.01 9.75
C LYS A 320 30.36 25.83 9.81
N VAL A 321 29.06 26.10 9.71
CA VAL A 321 28.12 25.10 9.21
C VAL A 321 28.75 24.51 7.94
N PRO A 322 28.83 23.19 7.78
CA PRO A 322 29.49 22.61 6.63
C PRO A 322 28.74 23.07 5.38
N LYS A 323 29.39 23.95 4.62
CA LYS A 323 28.87 24.60 3.41
C LYS A 323 28.26 23.58 2.42
N ALA A 324 28.73 22.33 2.46
CA ALA A 324 28.19 21.22 1.70
C ALA A 324 26.73 20.87 2.07
N GLY A 325 26.40 20.75 3.36
CA GLY A 325 25.04 20.41 3.83
C GLY A 325 24.02 21.50 3.46
N VAL A 326 24.39 22.77 3.64
CA VAL A 326 23.57 23.94 3.27
C VAL A 326 23.26 23.95 1.77
N LEU A 327 24.27 23.73 0.92
CA LEU A 327 24.10 23.69 -0.52
C LEU A 327 23.29 22.48 -0.99
N LEU A 328 23.48 21.32 -0.35
CA LEU A 328 22.71 20.11 -0.63
C LEU A 328 21.24 20.29 -0.26
N LEU A 329 20.95 20.80 0.94
CA LEU A 329 19.60 21.12 1.39
C LEU A 329 18.92 22.08 0.40
N SER A 330 19.56 23.22 0.09
CA SER A 330 19.04 24.19 -0.89
C SER A 330 18.75 23.56 -2.26
N SER A 331 19.68 22.73 -2.76
CA SER A 331 19.59 22.12 -4.09
C SER A 331 18.48 21.08 -4.21
N CYS A 332 18.25 20.28 -3.18
CA CYS A 332 17.20 19.27 -3.16
C CYS A 332 15.84 19.87 -2.74
N TRP A 333 15.82 20.78 -1.76
CA TRP A 333 14.61 21.40 -1.22
C TRP A 333 13.84 22.18 -2.28
N LYS A 334 14.50 22.79 -3.27
CA LYS A 334 13.81 23.46 -4.38
C LYS A 334 12.84 22.53 -5.14
N HIS A 335 13.16 21.23 -5.21
CA HIS A 335 12.31 20.21 -5.81
C HIS A 335 11.29 19.69 -4.79
N TYR A 336 11.74 19.27 -3.61
CA TYR A 336 10.85 18.75 -2.58
C TYR A 336 9.78 19.75 -2.19
N ALA A 337 10.14 21.00 -1.91
CA ALA A 337 9.16 22.02 -1.53
C ALA A 337 8.07 22.20 -2.60
N MET A 338 8.44 22.18 -3.89
CA MET A 338 7.47 22.22 -4.98
C MET A 338 6.54 20.99 -4.98
N LEU A 339 7.13 19.82 -4.77
CA LEU A 339 6.41 18.54 -4.79
C LEU A 339 5.58 18.30 -3.53
N LEU A 340 5.86 18.94 -2.41
CA LEU A 340 5.16 18.76 -1.13
C LEU A 340 3.87 19.60 -0.99
N HIS A 341 3.60 20.51 -1.93
CA HIS A 341 2.42 21.39 -1.88
C HIS A 341 1.10 20.61 -1.90
N LEU A 342 0.17 21.03 -1.05
CA LEU A 342 -1.18 20.46 -0.96
C LEU A 342 -2.14 21.18 -1.90
N GLU A 343 -2.14 22.52 -1.92
CA GLU A 343 -2.91 23.34 -2.86
C GLU A 343 -1.97 24.05 -3.86
N ASP A 344 -1.91 23.53 -5.09
CA ASP A 344 -1.15 24.15 -6.19
C ASP A 344 -1.98 24.16 -7.49
N LYS A 345 -2.45 25.34 -7.87
CA LYS A 345 -3.23 25.54 -9.11
C LYS A 345 -2.37 25.38 -10.38
N LYS A 346 -1.05 25.59 -10.29
CA LYS A 346 -0.11 25.54 -11.43
C LYS A 346 0.40 24.12 -11.70
N PHE A 347 0.33 23.23 -10.70
CA PHE A 347 0.81 21.85 -10.79
C PHE A 347 0.27 21.11 -12.02
N SER A 348 -1.02 21.25 -12.31
CA SER A 348 -1.68 20.59 -13.45
C SER A 348 -1.08 20.95 -14.82
N GLN A 349 -0.40 22.09 -14.93
CA GLN A 349 0.25 22.55 -16.17
C GLN A 349 1.72 22.15 -16.23
N GLN A 350 2.38 21.95 -15.08
CA GLN A 350 3.84 21.78 -14.98
C GLN A 350 4.30 20.35 -14.75
N TYR A 351 3.41 19.46 -14.27
CA TYR A 351 3.81 18.13 -13.84
C TYR A 351 4.41 17.26 -14.96
N LYS A 352 3.99 17.48 -16.22
CA LYS A 352 4.53 16.76 -17.39
C LYS A 352 6.00 17.09 -17.64
N ASP A 353 6.34 18.38 -17.61
CA ASP A 353 7.72 18.84 -17.78
C ASP A 353 8.63 18.32 -16.65
N LEU A 354 8.12 18.29 -15.40
CA LEU A 354 8.83 17.74 -14.26
C LEU A 354 9.01 16.22 -14.38
N LEU A 355 8.00 15.51 -14.88
CA LEU A 355 8.05 14.08 -15.13
C LEU A 355 9.16 13.75 -16.14
N ASP A 356 9.17 14.45 -17.28
CA ASP A 356 10.20 14.30 -18.30
C ASP A 356 11.60 14.59 -17.76
N GLN A 357 11.74 15.66 -16.96
CA GLN A 357 13.01 16.02 -16.34
C GLN A 357 13.53 14.93 -15.39
N TYR A 358 12.67 14.38 -14.53
CA TYR A 358 13.07 13.35 -13.56
C TYR A 358 13.35 12.00 -14.22
N LEU A 359 12.55 11.59 -15.20
CA LEU A 359 12.79 10.37 -15.96
C LEU A 359 14.12 10.45 -16.74
N SER A 360 14.36 11.57 -17.42
CA SER A 360 15.62 11.81 -18.15
C SER A 360 16.82 11.80 -17.21
N ALA A 361 16.69 12.35 -16.00
CA ALA A 361 17.75 12.35 -15.00
C ALA A 361 18.05 10.92 -14.50
N ILE A 362 17.01 10.13 -14.18
CA ILE A 362 17.19 8.72 -13.76
C ILE A 362 17.95 7.95 -14.85
N GLN A 363 17.53 8.07 -16.11
CA GLN A 363 18.20 7.41 -17.24
C GLN A 363 19.66 7.85 -17.37
N PHE A 364 19.93 9.15 -17.34
CA PHE A 364 21.28 9.70 -17.44
C PHE A 364 22.23 9.13 -16.38
N TYR A 365 21.80 9.11 -15.12
CA TYR A 365 22.63 8.60 -14.02
C TYR A 365 22.73 7.08 -13.98
N THR A 366 21.86 6.37 -14.70
CA THR A 366 21.94 4.92 -14.87
C THR A 366 22.96 4.55 -15.95
N ASP A 367 22.93 5.26 -17.07
CA ASP A 367 23.85 5.05 -18.18
C ASP A 367 25.28 5.47 -17.84
N SER A 368 25.47 6.46 -16.96
CA SER A 368 26.80 6.89 -16.50
C SER A 368 27.48 5.83 -15.64
N ASP A 369 26.73 5.15 -14.78
CA ASP A 369 27.24 4.11 -13.88
C ASP A 369 27.73 2.88 -14.68
N SER A 370 27.07 2.55 -15.80
CA SER A 370 27.50 1.44 -16.68
C SER A 370 28.78 1.72 -17.50
N LYS A 371 29.15 2.99 -17.68
CA LYS A 371 30.28 3.41 -18.54
C LYS A 371 31.53 3.82 -17.76
N GLN A 372 31.46 4.01 -16.44
CA GLN A 372 32.60 4.43 -15.61
C GLN A 372 32.92 3.40 -14.51
N HIS A 373 33.85 2.49 -14.78
CA HIS A 373 34.49 1.62 -13.78
C HIS A 373 35.47 2.38 -12.83
N THR A 374 35.10 3.55 -12.31
CA THR A 374 35.98 4.31 -11.40
C THR A 374 35.23 4.95 -10.23
N LYS A 375 35.44 4.38 -9.03
CA LYS A 375 35.46 4.98 -7.67
C LYS A 375 34.31 5.87 -7.16
N ASN A 376 33.25 6.16 -7.93
CA ASN A 376 32.17 7.09 -7.54
C ASN A 376 30.74 6.48 -7.57
N THR A 377 30.61 5.17 -7.40
CA THR A 377 29.32 4.45 -7.42
C THR A 377 28.30 4.98 -6.40
N ASP A 378 28.74 5.41 -5.22
CA ASP A 378 27.83 5.88 -4.15
C ASP A 378 27.13 7.20 -4.49
N THR A 379 27.82 8.11 -5.20
CA THR A 379 27.24 9.39 -5.63
C THR A 379 26.18 9.24 -6.72
N GLY A 380 26.33 8.26 -7.61
CA GLY A 380 25.34 7.93 -8.64
C GLY A 380 24.05 7.38 -8.02
N ILE A 381 24.18 6.44 -7.07
CA ILE A 381 23.06 5.83 -6.35
C ILE A 381 22.28 6.88 -5.55
N ALA A 382 22.95 7.73 -4.78
CA ALA A 382 22.29 8.79 -4.00
C ALA A 382 21.49 9.77 -4.87
N THR A 383 22.03 10.09 -6.06
CA THR A 383 21.34 10.96 -7.03
C THR A 383 20.12 10.27 -7.64
N ARG A 384 20.21 8.97 -7.95
CA ARG A 384 19.06 8.18 -8.41
C ARG A 384 17.98 8.07 -7.34
N LYS A 385 18.34 7.83 -6.06
CA LYS A 385 17.41 7.88 -4.92
C LYS A 385 16.65 9.21 -4.87
N PHE A 386 17.38 10.33 -5.01
CA PHE A 386 16.76 11.66 -5.02
C PHE A 386 15.70 11.81 -6.11
N PHE A 387 16.01 11.43 -7.36
CA PHE A 387 15.07 11.56 -8.47
C PHE A 387 13.91 10.56 -8.40
N LEU A 388 14.13 9.33 -7.93
CA LEU A 388 13.07 8.35 -7.67
C LEU A 388 12.11 8.83 -6.57
N ASN A 389 12.64 9.46 -5.54
CA ASN A 389 11.82 10.07 -4.50
C ASN A 389 11.00 11.25 -5.05
N CYS A 390 11.61 12.12 -5.87
CA CYS A 390 10.89 13.18 -6.57
C CYS A 390 9.77 12.62 -7.47
N LEU A 391 10.03 11.51 -8.16
CA LEU A 391 9.04 10.84 -9.00
C LEU A 391 7.88 10.26 -8.17
N SER A 392 8.18 9.66 -7.01
CA SER A 392 7.18 9.15 -6.06
C SER A 392 6.26 10.26 -5.55
N LEU A 393 6.85 11.40 -5.14
CA LEU A 393 6.08 12.57 -4.70
C LEU A 393 5.25 13.17 -5.85
N LEU A 394 5.82 13.27 -7.06
CA LEU A 394 5.14 13.82 -8.24
C LEU A 394 3.92 12.97 -8.62
N LEU A 395 4.14 11.66 -8.83
CA LEU A 395 3.09 10.73 -9.26
C LEU A 395 2.06 10.49 -8.14
N GLY A 396 2.49 10.47 -6.88
CA GLY A 396 1.61 10.32 -5.73
C GLY A 396 0.65 11.50 -5.48
N ARG A 397 0.90 12.66 -6.11
CA ARG A 397 -0.01 13.82 -6.05
C ARG A 397 -1.12 13.80 -7.08
N LEU A 398 -0.96 13.03 -8.14
CA LEU A 398 -1.94 12.96 -9.22
C LEU A 398 -3.22 12.31 -8.72
N ASP A 399 -4.37 12.86 -9.12
CA ASP A 399 -5.64 12.18 -8.91
C ASP A 399 -5.78 10.97 -9.85
N GLY A 400 -6.76 10.09 -9.61
CA GLY A 400 -6.92 8.87 -10.42
C GLY A 400 -7.09 9.11 -11.92
N LYS A 401 -7.74 10.22 -12.32
CA LYS A 401 -7.91 10.59 -13.74
C LYS A 401 -6.60 11.09 -14.34
N GLN A 402 -5.82 11.86 -13.57
CA GLN A 402 -4.52 12.35 -13.99
C GLN A 402 -3.48 11.22 -14.10
N ILE A 403 -3.52 10.23 -13.21
CA ILE A 403 -2.69 9.03 -13.30
C ILE A 403 -3.04 8.25 -14.56
N GLU A 404 -4.31 8.00 -14.83
CA GLU A 404 -4.71 7.26 -16.03
C GLU A 404 -4.21 7.91 -17.33
N ARG A 405 -4.33 9.23 -17.45
CA ARG A 405 -3.78 9.99 -18.58
C ARG A 405 -2.26 9.88 -18.65
N THR A 406 -1.59 10.07 -17.52
CA THR A 406 -0.13 9.98 -17.43
C THR A 406 0.38 8.59 -17.80
N VAL A 407 -0.30 7.52 -17.39
CA VAL A 407 0.05 6.13 -17.75
C VAL A 407 -0.12 5.87 -19.24
N THR A 408 -1.18 6.41 -19.85
CA THR A 408 -1.42 6.25 -21.30
C THR A 408 -0.38 6.99 -22.13
N GLU A 409 0.06 8.17 -21.69
CA GLU A 409 1.02 9.00 -22.42
C GLU A 409 2.49 8.62 -22.14
N TYR A 410 2.83 8.35 -20.87
CA TYR A 410 4.21 8.19 -20.38
C TYR A 410 4.51 6.81 -19.82
N GLY A 411 3.55 5.88 -19.73
CA GLY A 411 3.72 4.59 -19.05
C GLY A 411 4.92 3.77 -19.55
N MET A 412 5.16 3.75 -20.87
CA MET A 412 6.31 3.06 -21.46
C MET A 412 7.63 3.76 -21.13
N GLN A 413 7.65 5.09 -21.10
CA GLN A 413 8.85 5.85 -20.75
C GLN A 413 9.21 5.68 -19.28
N ILE A 414 8.20 5.73 -18.40
CA ILE A 414 8.33 5.41 -16.98
C ILE A 414 8.92 4.01 -16.82
N SER A 415 8.33 3.01 -17.48
CA SER A 415 8.77 1.62 -17.36
C SER A 415 10.21 1.43 -17.85
N ARG A 416 10.58 2.02 -18.99
CA ARG A 416 11.96 1.97 -19.52
C ARG A 416 12.97 2.64 -18.61
N ALA A 417 12.61 3.73 -17.92
CA ALA A 417 13.50 4.38 -16.97
C ALA A 417 13.66 3.57 -15.66
N LEU A 418 12.59 2.89 -15.23
CA LEU A 418 12.51 2.24 -13.93
C LEU A 418 12.96 0.78 -13.92
N ILE A 419 12.72 0.00 -14.98
CA ILE A 419 13.11 -1.41 -15.05
C ILE A 419 14.60 -1.62 -14.74
N PRO A 420 15.55 -0.85 -15.34
CA PRO A 420 16.97 -1.00 -15.02
C PRO A 420 17.32 -0.72 -13.56
N GLN A 421 16.46 0.00 -12.82
CA GLN A 421 16.68 0.29 -11.41
C GLN A 421 16.36 -0.90 -10.50
N LEU A 422 15.58 -1.88 -10.98
CA LEU A 422 15.32 -3.11 -10.22
C LEU A 422 16.61 -3.94 -10.05
N CYS A 423 17.59 -3.76 -10.94
CA CYS A 423 18.90 -4.38 -10.87
C CYS A 423 19.91 -3.63 -9.98
N CYS A 424 19.48 -2.59 -9.27
CA CYS A 424 20.33 -1.88 -8.33
C CYS A 424 20.62 -2.75 -7.11
N THR A 425 21.80 -2.61 -6.48
CA THR A 425 22.10 -3.31 -5.21
C THR A 425 21.48 -2.63 -3.99
N ASP A 426 20.93 -1.44 -4.16
CA ASP A 426 20.37 -0.65 -3.07
C ASP A 426 18.87 -0.89 -2.90
N GLU A 427 18.49 -1.42 -1.73
CA GLU A 427 17.11 -1.79 -1.40
C GLU A 427 16.14 -0.58 -1.39
N ASP A 428 16.58 0.63 -1.01
CA ASP A 428 15.71 1.81 -1.03
C ASP A 428 15.34 2.20 -2.48
N VAL A 429 16.27 1.98 -3.43
CA VAL A 429 16.03 2.20 -4.86
C VAL A 429 15.02 1.19 -5.40
N ILE A 430 15.23 -0.10 -5.10
CA ILE A 430 14.34 -1.19 -5.52
C ILE A 430 12.93 -0.96 -4.94
N ASP A 431 12.81 -0.71 -3.65
CA ASP A 431 11.54 -0.49 -2.95
C ASP A 431 10.77 0.72 -3.53
N GLY A 432 11.48 1.83 -3.80
CA GLY A 432 10.89 3.00 -4.45
C GLY A 432 10.33 2.69 -5.84
N VAL A 433 11.06 1.90 -6.64
CA VAL A 433 10.65 1.49 -7.99
C VAL A 433 9.42 0.57 -7.93
N VAL A 434 9.45 -0.43 -7.04
CA VAL A 434 8.32 -1.33 -6.79
C VAL A 434 7.07 -0.54 -6.39
N CYS A 435 7.18 0.42 -5.48
CA CYS A 435 6.07 1.27 -5.05
C CYS A 435 5.45 2.08 -6.21
N ILE A 436 6.29 2.61 -7.12
CA ILE A 436 5.84 3.32 -8.31
C ILE A 436 5.12 2.37 -9.27
N PHE A 437 5.68 1.19 -9.55
CA PHE A 437 5.03 0.19 -10.42
C PHE A 437 3.65 -0.22 -9.88
N LYS A 438 3.55 -0.55 -8.59
CA LYS A 438 2.28 -0.92 -7.94
C LYS A 438 1.21 0.16 -8.09
N THR A 439 1.58 1.42 -7.86
CA THR A 439 0.61 2.52 -7.85
C THR A 439 0.25 3.00 -9.26
N VAL A 440 1.22 3.07 -10.17
CA VAL A 440 1.07 3.79 -11.44
C VAL A 440 0.80 2.83 -12.59
N ILE A 441 1.58 1.75 -12.71
CA ILE A 441 1.44 0.79 -13.81
C ILE A 441 0.32 -0.20 -13.51
N PHE A 442 0.35 -0.80 -12.32
CA PHE A 442 -0.63 -1.82 -11.94
C PHE A 442 -1.91 -1.24 -11.29
N LYS A 443 -1.93 0.07 -10.97
CA LYS A 443 -3.09 0.80 -10.42
C LYS A 443 -3.71 0.18 -9.16
N MET A 444 -2.90 -0.48 -8.34
CA MET A 444 -3.36 -1.37 -7.26
C MET A 444 -4.06 -0.64 -6.09
N ASN A 445 -3.82 0.67 -5.93
CA ASN A 445 -4.38 1.48 -4.84
C ASN A 445 -5.70 2.20 -5.20
N TYR A 446 -6.21 2.04 -6.42
CA TYR A 446 -7.45 2.67 -6.88
C TYR A 446 -8.57 1.63 -6.96
N SER A 447 -9.03 1.16 -5.80
CA SER A 447 -10.26 0.40 -5.70
C SER A 447 -11.43 1.29 -6.11
N SER A 448 -12.23 0.88 -7.10
CA SER A 448 -13.45 1.53 -7.62
C SER A 448 -13.30 2.61 -8.72
N SER A 449 -12.94 2.18 -9.93
CA SER A 449 -13.60 2.69 -11.13
C SER A 449 -13.48 1.65 -12.22
N GLY A 450 -14.61 1.28 -12.83
CA GLY A 450 -14.75 0.16 -13.76
C GLY A 450 -13.63 0.06 -14.81
N SER A 451 -13.35 -1.19 -15.19
CA SER A 451 -12.36 -1.61 -16.19
C SER A 451 -12.26 -0.63 -17.37
N SER A 452 -11.28 0.27 -17.35
CA SER A 452 -10.90 0.97 -18.56
C SER A 452 -9.97 0.05 -19.35
N LEU A 453 -10.41 -0.34 -20.55
CA LEU A 453 -9.66 -1.14 -21.53
C LEU A 453 -8.27 -0.54 -21.87
N ALA A 454 -8.02 0.71 -21.49
CA ALA A 454 -6.74 1.40 -21.65
C ALA A 454 -5.72 1.05 -20.57
N GLY A 455 -6.16 0.65 -19.37
CA GLY A 455 -5.27 0.25 -18.26
C GLY A 455 -4.54 -1.06 -18.53
N THR A 456 -5.19 -2.04 -19.16
CA THR A 456 -4.61 -3.35 -19.47
C THR A 456 -3.50 -3.26 -20.52
N ARG A 457 -3.69 -2.46 -21.59
CA ARG A 457 -2.71 -2.32 -22.69
C ARG A 457 -1.31 -1.91 -22.25
N GLN A 458 -1.19 -1.03 -21.26
CA GLN A 458 0.12 -0.60 -20.78
C GLN A 458 0.79 -1.71 -19.96
N VAL A 459 0.03 -2.43 -19.12
CA VAL A 459 0.58 -3.54 -18.35
C VAL A 459 1.01 -4.68 -19.27
N ASP A 460 0.20 -5.00 -20.30
CA ASP A 460 0.51 -6.00 -21.32
C ASP A 460 1.80 -5.67 -22.08
N SER A 461 2.18 -4.39 -22.16
CA SER A 461 3.45 -3.95 -22.79
C SER A 461 4.66 -3.99 -21.85
N VAL A 462 4.43 -3.94 -20.53
CA VAL A 462 5.49 -3.90 -19.50
C VAL A 462 5.80 -5.29 -18.98
N LEU A 463 4.78 -6.14 -18.87
CA LEU A 463 4.94 -7.50 -18.35
C LEU A 463 6.00 -8.33 -19.11
N PRO A 464 6.07 -8.30 -20.46
CA PRO A 464 7.13 -9.01 -21.20
C PRO A 464 8.54 -8.49 -20.90
N LEU A 465 8.68 -7.29 -20.33
CA LEU A 465 9.98 -6.75 -19.90
C LEU A 465 10.33 -7.15 -18.46
N LEU A 466 9.33 -7.48 -17.63
CA LEU A 466 9.51 -7.91 -16.24
C LEU A 466 9.72 -9.42 -16.14
N LEU A 467 8.97 -10.23 -16.89
CA LEU A 467 9.04 -11.70 -16.84
C LEU A 467 10.46 -12.27 -17.06
N PRO A 468 11.30 -11.75 -17.98
CA PRO A 468 12.68 -12.23 -18.14
C PRO A 468 13.56 -12.00 -16.91
N LEU A 469 13.22 -11.04 -16.04
CA LEU A 469 13.95 -10.80 -14.80
C LEU A 469 13.69 -11.87 -13.73
N LEU A 470 12.75 -12.80 -13.98
CA LEU A 470 12.57 -14.00 -13.17
C LEU A 470 13.48 -15.15 -13.61
N ASP A 471 14.24 -15.00 -14.70
CA ASP A 471 15.06 -16.09 -15.25
C ASP A 471 16.40 -16.25 -14.52
N GLU A 472 16.83 -15.22 -13.78
CA GLU A 472 18.00 -15.23 -12.90
C GLU A 472 17.57 -15.13 -11.43
N ARG A 473 18.42 -15.57 -10.50
CA ARG A 473 18.11 -15.51 -9.05
C ARG A 473 19.00 -14.49 -8.33
N ASP A 474 18.64 -13.22 -8.49
CA ASP A 474 19.33 -12.07 -7.92
C ASP A 474 18.37 -11.20 -7.06
N GLY A 475 18.84 -10.04 -6.59
CA GLY A 475 18.00 -9.08 -5.87
C GLY A 475 16.83 -8.56 -6.73
N THR A 476 17.04 -8.45 -8.05
CA THR A 476 16.02 -8.06 -9.03
C THR A 476 14.85 -9.03 -9.02
N ALA A 477 15.13 -10.33 -9.09
CA ALA A 477 14.12 -11.37 -9.14
C ALA A 477 13.19 -11.32 -7.92
N LYS A 478 13.74 -11.11 -6.72
CA LYS A 478 12.94 -10.97 -5.49
C LYS A 478 11.94 -9.79 -5.57
N ALA A 479 12.35 -8.67 -6.14
CA ALA A 479 11.48 -7.51 -6.32
C ALA A 479 10.38 -7.77 -7.37
N VAL A 480 10.76 -8.44 -8.47
CA VAL A 480 9.87 -8.78 -9.58
C VAL A 480 8.86 -9.85 -9.17
N VAL A 481 9.24 -10.81 -8.33
CA VAL A 481 8.34 -11.84 -7.77
C VAL A 481 7.09 -11.20 -7.17
N MET A 482 7.26 -10.19 -6.31
CA MET A 482 6.13 -9.49 -5.68
C MET A 482 5.25 -8.77 -6.71
N LEU A 483 5.86 -8.08 -7.70
CA LEU A 483 5.11 -7.34 -8.72
C LEU A 483 4.29 -8.26 -9.62
N VAL A 484 4.88 -9.39 -10.03
CA VAL A 484 4.22 -10.39 -10.88
C VAL A 484 3.11 -11.10 -10.12
N ALA A 485 3.36 -11.52 -8.87
CA ALA A 485 2.34 -12.15 -8.02
C ALA A 485 1.13 -11.24 -7.80
N GLU A 486 1.35 -9.98 -7.45
CA GLU A 486 0.25 -9.03 -7.28
C GLU A 486 -0.48 -8.77 -8.61
N TYR A 487 0.20 -8.70 -9.75
CA TYR A 487 -0.47 -8.57 -11.05
C TYR A 487 -1.33 -9.78 -11.40
N CYS A 488 -0.83 -11.01 -11.18
CA CYS A 488 -1.59 -12.24 -11.35
C CYS A 488 -2.88 -12.24 -10.52
N SER A 489 -2.89 -11.62 -9.33
CA SER A 489 -4.08 -11.55 -8.47
C SER A 489 -5.18 -10.62 -9.01
N ILE A 490 -4.82 -9.60 -9.81
CA ILE A 490 -5.75 -8.57 -10.30
C ILE A 490 -6.16 -8.83 -11.77
N ASN A 491 -5.36 -9.59 -12.52
CA ASN A 491 -5.63 -9.89 -13.92
C ASN A 491 -6.52 -11.13 -14.10
N PRO A 492 -7.79 -10.99 -14.54
CA PRO A 492 -8.71 -12.11 -14.70
C PRO A 492 -8.39 -13.02 -15.89
N ASN A 493 -7.51 -12.59 -16.82
CA ASN A 493 -7.28 -13.30 -18.09
C ASN A 493 -6.32 -14.49 -17.98
N GLY A 494 -5.67 -14.72 -16.85
CA GLY A 494 -4.78 -15.87 -16.63
C GLY A 494 -3.42 -15.83 -17.34
N GLN A 495 -3.27 -15.07 -18.44
CA GLN A 495 -2.05 -15.07 -19.28
C GLN A 495 -0.72 -14.87 -18.52
N CYS A 496 -0.70 -13.98 -17.52
CA CYS A 496 0.50 -13.78 -16.72
C CYS A 496 0.82 -14.99 -15.84
N LEU A 497 -0.22 -15.66 -15.31
CA LEU A 497 -0.04 -16.88 -14.54
C LEU A 497 0.44 -18.02 -15.46
N ASP A 498 -0.06 -18.11 -16.69
CA ASP A 498 0.41 -19.13 -17.66
C ASP A 498 1.92 -19.03 -17.89
N GLU A 499 2.45 -17.82 -18.10
CA GLU A 499 3.89 -17.55 -18.25
C GLU A 499 4.72 -17.92 -17.00
N VAL A 500 4.14 -17.79 -15.81
CA VAL A 500 4.77 -18.20 -14.55
C VAL A 500 4.76 -19.73 -14.44
N LEU A 501 3.65 -20.37 -14.79
CA LEU A 501 3.52 -21.83 -14.78
C LEU A 501 4.41 -22.51 -15.83
N GLU A 502 4.61 -21.89 -16.99
CA GLU A 502 5.59 -22.35 -18.00
C GLU A 502 7.02 -22.29 -17.46
N ARG A 503 7.38 -21.24 -16.71
CA ARG A 503 8.68 -21.15 -16.02
C ARG A 503 8.80 -22.19 -14.90
N LEU A 504 7.71 -22.49 -14.20
CA LEU A 504 7.69 -23.54 -13.20
C LEU A 504 7.89 -24.94 -13.81
N ALA A 505 7.39 -25.16 -15.02
CA ALA A 505 7.57 -26.41 -15.77
C ALA A 505 8.89 -26.46 -16.55
N SER A 506 9.75 -25.44 -16.45
CA SER A 506 10.96 -25.34 -17.28
C SER A 506 12.10 -26.23 -16.80
N GLY A 507 13.02 -26.56 -17.71
CA GLY A 507 14.24 -27.31 -17.36
C GLY A 507 15.24 -26.52 -16.51
N ASN A 508 15.04 -25.21 -16.30
CA ASN A 508 15.98 -24.35 -15.58
C ASN A 508 15.58 -24.22 -14.10
N ALA A 509 16.44 -24.73 -13.22
CA ALA A 509 16.29 -24.64 -11.77
C ALA A 509 15.99 -23.21 -11.25
N LEU A 510 16.69 -22.18 -11.76
CA LEU A 510 16.52 -20.81 -11.29
C LEU A 510 15.12 -20.26 -11.63
N GLN A 511 14.67 -20.52 -12.87
CA GLN A 511 13.32 -20.17 -13.31
C GLN A 511 12.25 -20.86 -12.46
N ARG A 512 12.41 -22.17 -12.21
CA ARG A 512 11.44 -22.91 -11.41
C ARG A 512 11.36 -22.35 -9.98
N ARG A 513 12.49 -22.09 -9.32
CA ARG A 513 12.51 -21.51 -7.97
C ARG A 513 11.77 -20.17 -7.90
N ASN A 514 12.10 -19.24 -8.80
CA ASN A 514 11.45 -17.92 -8.81
C ASN A 514 9.96 -18.03 -9.15
N ALA A 515 9.57 -18.97 -10.03
CA ALA A 515 8.16 -19.21 -10.32
C ALA A 515 7.38 -19.76 -9.11
N VAL A 516 7.98 -20.66 -8.31
CA VAL A 516 7.36 -21.09 -7.04
C VAL A 516 7.27 -19.92 -6.06
N ASP A 517 8.28 -19.06 -5.99
CA ASP A 517 8.24 -17.86 -5.14
C ASP A 517 7.09 -16.91 -5.56
N VAL A 518 6.84 -16.73 -6.86
CA VAL A 518 5.66 -15.99 -7.37
C VAL A 518 4.35 -16.64 -6.92
N ILE A 519 4.22 -17.96 -7.05
CA ILE A 519 3.00 -18.69 -6.66
C ILE A 519 2.78 -18.60 -5.15
N SER A 520 3.84 -18.69 -4.36
CA SER A 520 3.80 -18.53 -2.91
C SER A 520 3.22 -17.17 -2.51
N GLU A 521 3.75 -16.08 -3.08
CA GLU A 521 3.23 -14.73 -2.84
C GLU A 521 1.79 -14.57 -3.35
N LEU A 522 1.47 -15.15 -4.51
CA LEU A 522 0.12 -15.09 -5.08
C LEU A 522 -0.92 -15.77 -4.17
N ILE A 523 -0.60 -16.94 -3.61
CA ILE A 523 -1.46 -17.64 -2.64
C ILE A 523 -1.65 -16.79 -1.39
N HIS A 524 -0.56 -16.18 -0.89
CA HIS A 524 -0.61 -15.31 0.29
C HIS A 524 -1.50 -14.07 0.06
N ILE A 525 -1.37 -13.39 -1.07
CA ILE A 525 -2.22 -12.23 -1.44
C ILE A 525 -3.69 -12.65 -1.55
N SER A 526 -3.95 -13.78 -2.21
CA SER A 526 -5.30 -14.29 -2.46
C SER A 526 -6.02 -14.72 -1.19
N SER A 527 -5.26 -15.21 -0.19
CA SER A 527 -5.82 -15.59 1.13
C SER A 527 -6.34 -14.40 1.93
N ASN A 528 -5.83 -13.19 1.67
CA ASN A 528 -6.13 -11.98 2.43
C ASN A 528 -7.11 -11.02 1.71
N SER A 529 -7.59 -11.35 0.50
CA SER A 529 -8.31 -10.40 -0.36
C SER A 529 -9.70 -10.88 -0.82
N VAL A 530 -10.59 -9.92 -1.11
CA VAL A 530 -11.96 -10.15 -1.62
C VAL A 530 -11.97 -10.46 -3.13
N THR A 531 -10.89 -10.15 -3.85
CA THR A 531 -10.70 -10.45 -5.28
C THR A 531 -10.00 -11.80 -5.43
N ALA A 532 -10.75 -12.87 -5.22
CA ALA A 532 -10.24 -14.23 -5.34
C ALA A 532 -9.89 -14.59 -6.80
N LEU A 533 -8.81 -15.35 -6.97
CA LEU A 533 -8.47 -16.05 -8.22
C LEU A 533 -9.66 -16.88 -8.72
N SER A 534 -9.80 -17.02 -10.05
CA SER A 534 -10.83 -17.87 -10.63
C SER A 534 -10.59 -19.35 -10.32
N HIS A 535 -11.66 -20.16 -10.38
CA HIS A 535 -11.55 -21.59 -10.12
C HIS A 535 -10.59 -22.31 -11.09
N SER A 536 -10.53 -21.87 -12.36
CA SER A 536 -9.59 -22.45 -13.33
C SER A 536 -8.13 -22.15 -12.99
N MET A 537 -7.83 -20.92 -12.56
CA MET A 537 -6.46 -20.55 -12.15
C MET A 537 -6.01 -21.36 -10.93
N TRP A 538 -6.91 -21.60 -9.96
CA TRP A 538 -6.62 -22.48 -8.84
C TRP A 538 -6.37 -23.93 -9.25
N GLN A 539 -7.12 -24.46 -10.23
CA GLN A 539 -6.88 -25.79 -10.78
C GLN A 539 -5.48 -25.89 -11.43
N ASP A 540 -5.09 -24.90 -12.22
CA ASP A 540 -3.80 -24.88 -12.90
C ASP A 540 -2.63 -24.75 -11.90
N ILE A 541 -2.76 -23.89 -10.89
CA ILE A 541 -1.78 -23.78 -9.79
C ILE A 541 -1.65 -25.12 -9.06
N SER A 542 -2.78 -25.72 -8.67
CA SER A 542 -2.80 -27.00 -7.94
C SER A 542 -2.10 -28.09 -8.73
N LYS A 543 -2.40 -28.21 -10.03
CA LYS A 543 -1.81 -29.21 -10.92
C LYS A 543 -0.29 -29.09 -11.00
N HIS A 544 0.24 -27.88 -11.16
CA HIS A 544 1.70 -27.69 -11.27
C HIS A 544 2.39 -27.87 -9.92
N LEU A 545 1.83 -27.39 -8.82
CA LEU A 545 2.39 -27.63 -7.48
C LEU A 545 2.44 -29.13 -7.13
N LEU A 546 1.43 -29.90 -7.53
CA LEU A 546 1.45 -31.36 -7.38
C LEU A 546 2.58 -32.02 -8.16
N GLN A 547 2.92 -31.50 -9.35
CA GLN A 547 4.08 -31.97 -10.13
C GLN A 547 5.41 -31.61 -9.44
N CYS A 548 5.49 -30.44 -8.81
CA CYS A 548 6.69 -29.98 -8.09
C CYS A 548 7.06 -30.84 -6.87
N LEU A 549 6.15 -31.67 -6.35
CA LEU A 549 6.51 -32.67 -5.32
C LEU A 549 7.59 -33.66 -5.79
N GLY A 550 7.71 -33.83 -7.11
CA GLY A 550 8.75 -34.66 -7.73
C GLY A 550 9.96 -33.90 -8.24
N ASP A 551 10.09 -32.60 -7.96
CA ASP A 551 11.19 -31.79 -8.50
C ASP A 551 12.56 -32.35 -8.06
N GLU A 552 13.56 -32.11 -8.90
CA GLU A 552 14.96 -32.42 -8.61
C GLU A 552 15.51 -31.58 -7.46
N GLU A 553 15.03 -30.34 -7.33
CA GLU A 553 15.47 -29.43 -6.27
C GLU A 553 14.60 -29.55 -5.02
N GLU A 554 15.25 -29.89 -3.91
CA GLU A 554 14.62 -30.04 -2.60
C GLU A 554 13.87 -28.78 -2.14
N ILE A 555 14.41 -27.60 -2.42
CA ILE A 555 13.76 -26.34 -2.05
C ILE A 555 12.38 -26.21 -2.70
N ILE A 556 12.24 -26.65 -3.97
CA ILE A 556 10.98 -26.57 -4.73
C ILE A 556 9.96 -27.57 -4.18
N ASN A 557 10.36 -28.82 -3.96
CA ASN A 557 9.42 -29.84 -3.48
C ASN A 557 8.94 -29.57 -2.04
N VAL A 558 9.81 -29.06 -1.16
CA VAL A 558 9.45 -28.64 0.20
C VAL A 558 8.48 -27.45 0.15
N GLN A 559 8.76 -26.46 -0.69
CA GLN A 559 7.88 -25.30 -0.83
C GLN A 559 6.52 -25.69 -1.41
N ALA A 560 6.47 -26.55 -2.42
CA ALA A 560 5.22 -27.09 -2.95
C ALA A 560 4.43 -27.86 -1.89
N SER A 561 5.10 -28.72 -1.10
CA SER A 561 4.50 -29.46 0.02
C SER A 561 3.89 -28.53 1.08
N ASN A 562 4.52 -27.38 1.34
CA ASN A 562 4.02 -26.36 2.27
C ASN A 562 2.92 -25.46 1.69
N LEU A 563 2.81 -25.35 0.36
CA LEU A 563 1.82 -24.50 -0.32
C LEU A 563 0.50 -25.24 -0.58
N LEU A 564 0.54 -26.52 -0.94
CA LEU A 564 -0.66 -27.32 -1.22
C LEU A 564 -1.70 -27.33 -0.07
N PRO A 565 -1.32 -27.37 1.22
CA PRO A 565 -2.25 -27.28 2.34
C PRO A 565 -3.01 -25.96 2.46
N LYS A 566 -2.63 -24.92 1.69
CA LYS A 566 -3.29 -23.60 1.67
C LYS A 566 -4.33 -23.48 0.56
N ILE A 567 -4.48 -24.51 -0.27
CA ILE A 567 -5.41 -24.57 -1.40
C ILE A 567 -6.64 -25.39 -1.01
N ASP A 568 -7.79 -25.10 -1.65
CA ASP A 568 -9.02 -25.88 -1.49
C ASP A 568 -8.75 -27.40 -1.63
N PRO A 569 -9.04 -28.21 -0.59
CA PRO A 569 -8.83 -29.65 -0.60
C PRO A 569 -9.45 -30.38 -1.80
N LEU A 570 -10.55 -29.88 -2.35
CA LEU A 570 -11.21 -30.46 -3.54
C LEU A 570 -10.28 -30.56 -4.74
N LEU A 571 -9.31 -29.64 -4.86
CA LEU A 571 -8.39 -29.57 -6.01
C LEU A 571 -7.13 -30.42 -5.85
N VAL A 572 -6.73 -30.72 -4.60
CA VAL A 572 -5.40 -31.28 -4.30
C VAL A 572 -5.46 -32.67 -3.66
N LEU A 573 -6.43 -32.93 -2.78
CA LEU A 573 -6.43 -34.13 -1.94
C LEU A 573 -6.54 -35.45 -2.73
N PRO A 574 -7.45 -35.59 -3.72
CA PRO A 574 -7.54 -36.84 -4.48
C PRO A 574 -6.26 -37.17 -5.26
N ALA A 575 -5.52 -36.15 -5.70
CA ALA A 575 -4.25 -36.32 -6.38
C ALA A 575 -3.11 -36.68 -5.41
N LEU A 576 -3.05 -36.03 -4.25
CA LEU A 576 -2.09 -36.36 -3.18
C LEU A 576 -2.20 -37.83 -2.75
N VAL A 577 -3.43 -38.32 -2.53
CA VAL A 577 -3.68 -39.73 -2.17
C VAL A 577 -3.07 -40.67 -3.19
N ARG A 578 -3.12 -40.35 -4.50
CA ARG A 578 -2.48 -41.17 -5.55
C ARG A 578 -0.95 -41.06 -5.49
N LEU A 579 -0.40 -39.88 -5.23
CA LEU A 579 1.05 -39.64 -5.20
C LEU A 579 1.75 -40.29 -4.01
N VAL A 580 1.06 -40.55 -2.90
CA VAL A 580 1.59 -41.38 -1.78
C VAL A 580 1.92 -42.82 -2.21
N TYR A 581 1.31 -43.30 -3.30
CA TYR A 581 1.63 -44.60 -3.89
C TYR A 581 2.65 -44.54 -5.03
N SER A 582 3.26 -43.38 -5.28
CA SER A 582 4.30 -43.23 -6.30
C SER A 582 5.47 -44.18 -6.04
N SER A 583 6.07 -44.71 -7.12
CA SER A 583 7.31 -45.49 -7.04
C SER A 583 8.54 -44.60 -6.78
N ASN A 584 8.41 -43.29 -6.93
CA ASN A 584 9.45 -42.32 -6.61
C ASN A 584 9.37 -41.95 -5.12
N GLU A 585 10.36 -42.38 -4.34
CA GLU A 585 10.45 -42.16 -2.89
C GLU A 585 10.35 -40.68 -2.49
N ARG A 586 10.92 -39.77 -3.29
CA ARG A 586 10.85 -38.33 -3.04
C ARG A 586 9.43 -37.79 -3.18
N VAL A 587 8.75 -38.19 -4.26
CA VAL A 587 7.34 -37.83 -4.50
C VAL A 587 6.47 -38.40 -3.40
N GLN A 588 6.70 -39.66 -3.02
CA GLN A 588 5.98 -40.33 -1.96
C GLN A 588 6.13 -39.59 -0.61
N SER A 589 7.36 -39.26 -0.21
CA SER A 589 7.62 -38.53 1.04
C SER A 589 6.96 -37.15 1.02
N SER A 590 7.22 -36.35 -0.02
CA SER A 590 6.67 -34.98 -0.13
C SER A 590 5.15 -34.97 -0.19
N ALA A 591 4.53 -35.95 -0.86
CA ALA A 591 3.07 -36.10 -0.89
C ALA A 591 2.49 -36.53 0.46
N SER A 592 3.20 -37.37 1.21
CA SER A 592 2.81 -37.78 2.56
C SER A 592 2.85 -36.60 3.53
N ASP A 593 3.90 -35.79 3.45
CA ASP A 593 4.06 -34.57 4.25
C ASP A 593 2.97 -33.54 3.91
N ALA A 594 2.75 -33.28 2.61
CA ALA A 594 1.73 -32.34 2.14
C ALA A 594 0.32 -32.78 2.55
N MET A 595 0.01 -34.07 2.42
CA MET A 595 -1.29 -34.63 2.81
C MET A 595 -1.49 -34.53 4.33
N THR A 596 -0.48 -34.86 5.12
CA THR A 596 -0.54 -34.75 6.58
C THR A 596 -0.75 -33.31 7.02
N ALA A 597 -0.02 -32.36 6.43
CA ALA A 597 -0.19 -30.94 6.68
C ALA A 597 -1.59 -30.42 6.25
N LEU A 598 -2.12 -30.89 5.12
CA LEU A 598 -3.47 -30.55 4.66
C LEU A 598 -4.54 -31.04 5.65
N LEU A 599 -4.43 -32.26 6.13
CA LEU A 599 -5.35 -32.81 7.13
C LEU A 599 -5.25 -32.06 8.46
N LYS A 600 -4.05 -31.65 8.88
CA LYS A 600 -3.83 -30.82 10.08
C LYS A 600 -4.48 -29.43 9.94
N ASN A 601 -4.40 -28.80 8.78
CA ASN A 601 -5.06 -27.51 8.51
C ASN A 601 -6.59 -27.59 8.54
N HIS A 602 -7.14 -28.77 8.25
CA HIS A 602 -8.58 -29.05 8.23
C HIS A 602 -8.99 -30.07 9.31
N ASN A 603 -8.34 -30.03 10.47
CA ASN A 603 -8.49 -31.00 11.56
C ASN A 603 -9.90 -31.13 12.18
N GLN A 604 -10.85 -30.27 11.82
CA GLN A 604 -12.25 -30.32 12.24
C GLN A 604 -13.23 -30.48 11.07
N ASN A 605 -12.75 -30.55 9.83
CA ASN A 605 -13.61 -30.62 8.65
C ASN A 605 -13.87 -32.07 8.21
N TYR A 606 -15.04 -32.60 8.59
CA TYR A 606 -15.49 -33.94 8.20
C TYR A 606 -15.57 -34.15 6.67
N GLU A 607 -15.89 -33.12 5.88
CA GLU A 607 -16.01 -33.25 4.42
C GLU A 607 -14.65 -33.60 3.79
N VAL A 608 -13.56 -33.06 4.34
CA VAL A 608 -12.19 -33.36 3.89
C VAL A 608 -11.83 -34.81 4.21
N LEU A 609 -12.21 -35.31 5.39
CA LEU A 609 -12.02 -36.72 5.75
C LEU A 609 -12.83 -37.66 4.87
N CYS A 610 -14.09 -37.31 4.56
CA CYS A 610 -14.88 -38.07 3.61
C CYS A 610 -14.18 -38.16 2.26
N MET A 611 -13.67 -37.04 1.75
CA MET A 611 -12.98 -37.01 0.47
C MET A 611 -11.71 -37.87 0.47
N LEU A 612 -10.96 -37.90 1.57
CA LEU A 612 -9.82 -38.81 1.75
C LEU A 612 -10.27 -40.28 1.64
N LEU A 613 -11.30 -40.65 2.40
CA LEU A 613 -11.83 -42.00 2.47
C LEU A 613 -12.43 -42.46 1.15
N ASP A 614 -13.15 -41.58 0.46
CA ASP A 614 -13.72 -41.82 -0.87
C ASP A 614 -12.60 -41.98 -1.90
N SER A 615 -11.58 -41.12 -1.86
CA SER A 615 -10.41 -41.20 -2.75
C SER A 615 -9.66 -42.52 -2.58
N LEU A 616 -9.43 -42.95 -1.33
CA LEU A 616 -8.77 -44.21 -1.01
C LEU A 616 -9.62 -45.43 -1.40
N SER A 617 -10.93 -45.37 -1.15
CA SER A 617 -11.87 -46.43 -1.52
C SER A 617 -11.95 -46.58 -3.05
N ASN A 618 -12.05 -45.49 -3.79
CA ASN A 618 -12.05 -45.49 -5.26
C ASN A 618 -10.73 -46.03 -5.83
N LEU A 619 -9.60 -45.69 -5.22
CA LEU A 619 -8.30 -46.23 -5.63
C LEU A 619 -8.24 -47.75 -5.44
N SER A 620 -8.72 -48.25 -4.30
CA SER A 620 -8.75 -49.69 -3.99
C SER A 620 -9.66 -50.49 -4.93
N GLN A 621 -10.75 -49.87 -5.43
CA GLN A 621 -11.67 -50.49 -6.37
C GLN A 621 -11.16 -50.44 -7.82
N SER A 622 -10.54 -49.33 -8.24
CA SER A 622 -10.06 -49.15 -9.62
C SER A 622 -8.92 -50.10 -10.03
N LEU A 623 -8.02 -50.46 -9.10
CA LEU A 623 -6.98 -51.47 -9.33
C LEU A 623 -7.48 -52.92 -9.21
N GLY A 624 -8.71 -53.12 -8.72
CA GLY A 624 -9.34 -54.43 -8.57
C GLY A 624 -10.03 -54.99 -9.82
N LEU A 625 -10.09 -54.22 -10.92
CA LEU A 625 -10.64 -54.72 -12.20
C LEU A 625 -9.56 -55.51 -12.98
N PRO A 626 -9.80 -56.78 -13.34
CA PRO A 626 -8.88 -57.51 -14.20
C PRO A 626 -8.88 -56.88 -15.60
N LYS A 627 -7.70 -56.43 -16.06
CA LYS A 627 -7.49 -56.09 -17.47
C LYS A 627 -7.71 -57.36 -18.31
N THR A 628 -8.75 -57.37 -19.14
CA THR A 628 -8.96 -58.40 -20.15
C THR A 628 -8.00 -58.18 -21.34
N SER A 629 -6.82 -58.77 -21.29
CA SER A 629 -6.11 -59.34 -22.45
C SER A 629 -4.85 -60.04 -21.96
N GLY A 630 -4.67 -61.28 -22.41
CA GLY A 630 -3.76 -62.27 -21.85
C GLY A 630 -2.26 -61.95 -21.92
N ASP A 631 -1.56 -62.76 -21.11
CA ASP A 631 -0.14 -63.05 -21.09
C ASP A 631 0.80 -61.91 -20.68
N ILE A 632 1.04 -61.81 -19.36
CA ILE A 632 2.34 -61.91 -18.68
C ILE A 632 2.05 -61.98 -17.17
N GLU A 633 2.63 -62.97 -16.48
CA GLU A 633 2.65 -63.05 -15.02
C GLU A 633 3.38 -61.84 -14.43
N GLU A 634 2.64 -60.88 -13.88
CA GLU A 634 3.16 -59.93 -12.89
C GLU A 634 2.24 -59.93 -11.67
N ALA A 635 2.86 -60.06 -10.50
CA ALA A 635 2.20 -60.16 -9.20
C ALA A 635 1.09 -59.11 -9.05
N GLY A 636 -0.14 -59.57 -8.82
CA GLY A 636 -1.24 -58.70 -8.40
C GLY A 636 -0.92 -58.11 -7.03
N SER A 637 -0.25 -56.96 -7.01
CA SER A 637 0.02 -56.21 -5.78
C SER A 637 -1.30 -55.62 -5.30
N LYS A 638 -1.84 -56.24 -4.24
CA LYS A 638 -2.95 -55.68 -3.47
C LYS A 638 -2.52 -54.28 -3.03
N LEU A 639 -3.28 -53.25 -3.38
CA LEU A 639 -3.00 -51.87 -2.98
C LEU A 639 -2.78 -51.82 -1.46
N ASP A 640 -1.60 -51.36 -1.04
CA ASP A 640 -1.23 -51.31 0.37
C ASP A 640 -1.86 -50.09 1.05
N THR A 641 -3.11 -50.22 1.49
CA THR A 641 -3.86 -49.14 2.15
C THR A 641 -3.15 -48.59 3.40
N GLU A 642 -2.18 -49.31 3.96
CA GLU A 642 -1.39 -48.90 5.13
C GLU A 642 -0.52 -47.67 4.84
N LYS A 643 -0.13 -47.41 3.58
CA LYS A 643 0.69 -46.22 3.26
C LYS A 643 -0.01 -44.90 3.56
N VAL A 644 -1.31 -44.81 3.28
CA VAL A 644 -2.13 -43.62 3.57
C VAL A 644 -2.67 -43.68 4.99
N LEU A 645 -3.16 -44.86 5.43
CA LEU A 645 -3.74 -45.00 6.76
C LEU A 645 -2.71 -44.91 7.89
N GLY A 646 -1.44 -45.24 7.63
CA GLY A 646 -0.33 -45.09 8.56
C GLY A 646 -0.01 -43.64 8.95
N LEU A 647 -0.51 -42.65 8.19
CA LEU A 647 -0.38 -41.23 8.49
C LEU A 647 -1.49 -40.72 9.44
N ILE A 648 -2.55 -41.50 9.63
CA ILE A 648 -3.71 -41.12 10.45
C ILE A 648 -3.35 -40.93 11.93
N PRO A 649 -2.52 -41.77 12.57
CA PRO A 649 -2.10 -41.53 13.95
C PRO A 649 -1.45 -40.17 14.14
N GLU A 650 -0.53 -39.77 13.26
CA GLU A 650 0.15 -38.48 13.35
C GLU A 650 -0.81 -37.29 13.16
N TRP A 651 -1.77 -37.42 12.23
CA TRP A 651 -2.80 -36.40 12.07
C TRP A 651 -3.75 -36.35 13.27
N SER A 652 -4.12 -37.50 13.84
CA SER A 652 -5.13 -37.62 14.90
C SER A 652 -4.78 -36.79 16.15
N GLU A 653 -3.49 -36.66 16.47
CA GLU A 653 -2.98 -35.81 17.56
C GLU A 653 -3.29 -34.32 17.38
N SER A 654 -3.55 -33.87 16.14
CA SER A 654 -3.85 -32.46 15.84
C SER A 654 -5.34 -32.10 15.99
N VAL A 655 -6.24 -33.09 16.15
CA VAL A 655 -7.69 -32.88 16.23
C VAL A 655 -8.07 -32.37 17.61
N GLN A 656 -8.68 -31.19 17.68
CA GLN A 656 -9.05 -30.55 18.95
C GLN A 656 -10.40 -31.03 19.52
N ASP A 657 -11.37 -31.30 18.64
CA ASP A 657 -12.72 -31.71 19.04
C ASP A 657 -13.19 -32.89 18.19
N TRP A 658 -13.05 -34.09 18.76
CA TRP A 658 -13.46 -35.34 18.13
C TRP A 658 -14.97 -35.49 18.00
N ASN A 659 -15.77 -34.78 18.80
CA ASN A 659 -17.23 -34.90 18.78
C ASN A 659 -17.81 -34.45 17.44
N LEU A 660 -17.17 -33.49 16.77
CA LEU A 660 -17.56 -32.97 15.45
C LEU A 660 -17.33 -33.98 14.32
N LEU A 661 -16.41 -34.93 14.50
CA LEU A 661 -16.01 -35.88 13.46
C LEU A 661 -16.61 -37.26 13.67
N ILE A 662 -16.70 -37.73 14.92
CA ILE A 662 -17.06 -39.12 15.24
C ILE A 662 -18.49 -39.45 14.81
N GLY A 663 -19.48 -38.61 15.15
CA GLY A 663 -20.87 -38.85 14.75
C GLY A 663 -21.02 -39.04 13.24
N PRO A 664 -20.60 -38.05 12.42
CA PRO A 664 -20.62 -38.17 10.97
C PRO A 664 -19.82 -39.36 10.40
N LEU A 665 -18.66 -39.70 10.98
CA LEU A 665 -17.86 -40.88 10.56
C LEU A 665 -18.60 -42.20 10.81
N ILE A 666 -19.29 -42.34 11.94
CA ILE A 666 -20.12 -43.51 12.24
C ILE A 666 -21.32 -43.56 11.29
N ASP A 667 -21.97 -42.42 11.02
CA ASP A 667 -23.08 -42.35 10.06
C ASP A 667 -22.62 -42.74 8.64
N LYS A 668 -21.42 -42.34 8.21
CA LYS A 668 -20.83 -42.80 6.93
C LYS A 668 -20.58 -44.30 6.91
N MET A 669 -20.07 -44.86 8.01
CA MET A 669 -19.87 -46.31 8.14
C MET A 669 -21.21 -47.08 8.03
N PHE A 670 -22.31 -46.52 8.52
CA PHE A 670 -23.65 -47.07 8.33
C PHE A 670 -24.19 -46.90 6.91
N ALA A 671 -23.89 -45.78 6.25
CA ALA A 671 -24.25 -45.56 4.85
C ALA A 671 -23.48 -46.49 3.88
N GLU A 672 -22.24 -46.85 4.23
CA GLU A 672 -21.34 -47.68 3.41
C GLU A 672 -20.84 -48.93 4.16
N PRO A 673 -21.73 -49.85 4.57
CA PRO A 673 -21.39 -50.90 5.53
C PRO A 673 -20.43 -51.98 4.97
N SER A 674 -20.24 -52.03 3.65
CA SER A 674 -19.29 -52.92 2.98
C SER A 674 -17.91 -52.28 2.73
N ASN A 675 -17.70 -51.03 3.12
CA ASN A 675 -16.45 -50.31 2.87
C ASN A 675 -15.36 -50.68 3.90
N ALA A 676 -14.48 -51.62 3.51
CA ALA A 676 -13.39 -52.07 4.37
C ALA A 676 -12.36 -50.98 4.73
N THR A 677 -12.24 -49.92 3.92
CA THR A 677 -11.35 -48.79 4.18
C THR A 677 -11.81 -47.99 5.40
N LEU A 678 -13.12 -47.76 5.54
CA LEU A 678 -13.71 -47.10 6.70
C LEU A 678 -13.42 -47.87 7.99
N VAL A 679 -13.60 -49.21 7.96
CA VAL A 679 -13.34 -50.07 9.12
C VAL A 679 -11.88 -49.96 9.57
N ARG A 680 -10.93 -49.97 8.64
CA ARG A 680 -9.51 -49.81 8.97
C ARG A 680 -9.22 -48.42 9.51
N PHE A 681 -9.74 -47.37 8.88
CA PHE A 681 -9.58 -46.00 9.37
C PHE A 681 -10.07 -45.85 10.82
N LEU A 682 -11.28 -46.34 11.12
CA LEU A 682 -11.84 -46.32 12.48
C LEU A 682 -10.98 -47.08 13.49
N SER A 683 -10.26 -48.12 13.07
CA SER A 683 -9.36 -48.85 13.96
C SER A 683 -8.15 -48.02 14.42
N TYR A 684 -7.61 -47.12 13.58
CA TYR A 684 -6.50 -46.23 13.95
C TYR A 684 -6.91 -45.14 14.94
N ILE A 685 -8.20 -44.76 14.96
CA ILE A 685 -8.74 -43.76 15.88
C ILE A 685 -9.57 -44.38 17.01
N SER A 686 -9.41 -45.68 17.26
CA SER A 686 -10.22 -46.43 18.24
C SER A 686 -10.17 -45.86 19.66
N GLU A 687 -9.03 -45.30 20.07
CA GLU A 687 -8.91 -44.62 21.36
C GLU A 687 -9.70 -43.31 21.43
N HIS A 688 -9.84 -42.59 20.30
CA HIS A 688 -10.68 -41.39 20.23
C HIS A 688 -12.17 -41.75 20.14
N LEU A 689 -12.52 -42.86 19.47
CA LEU A 689 -13.89 -43.41 19.52
C LEU A 689 -14.31 -43.78 20.95
N ALA A 690 -13.37 -44.24 21.78
CA ALA A 690 -13.62 -44.54 23.18
C ALA A 690 -13.89 -43.28 24.02
N GLU A 691 -13.27 -42.15 23.68
CA GLU A 691 -13.46 -40.88 24.38
C GLU A 691 -14.84 -40.25 24.11
N ALA A 692 -15.40 -40.46 22.92
CA ALA A 692 -16.75 -40.05 22.55
C ALA A 692 -17.73 -41.24 22.47
N ALA A 693 -17.57 -42.20 23.39
CA ALA A 693 -18.38 -43.42 23.40
C ALA A 693 -19.88 -43.14 23.46
N ASP A 694 -20.30 -42.08 24.14
CA ASP A 694 -21.69 -41.66 24.24
C ASP A 694 -22.30 -41.33 22.87
N ILE A 695 -21.57 -40.60 22.02
CA ILE A 695 -21.96 -40.28 20.65
C ILE A 695 -22.02 -41.57 19.81
N VAL A 696 -21.01 -42.44 19.92
CA VAL A 696 -20.95 -43.71 19.18
C VAL A 696 -22.14 -44.61 19.50
N PHE A 697 -22.44 -44.83 20.78
CA PHE A 697 -23.58 -45.65 21.20
C PHE A 697 -24.92 -45.01 20.85
N HIS A 698 -25.03 -43.69 20.93
CA HIS A 698 -26.22 -42.97 20.49
C HIS A 698 -26.50 -43.20 18.99
N SER A 699 -25.49 -43.06 18.12
CA SER A 699 -25.62 -43.32 16.68
C SER A 699 -25.98 -44.79 16.39
N ILE A 700 -25.35 -45.75 17.08
CA ILE A 700 -25.69 -47.18 16.96
C ILE A 700 -27.17 -47.44 17.30
N LEU A 701 -27.64 -46.90 18.42
CA LEU A 701 -29.01 -47.07 18.88
C LEU A 701 -30.02 -46.48 17.88
N LEU A 702 -29.73 -45.30 17.33
CA LEU A 702 -30.56 -44.67 16.32
C LEU A 702 -30.62 -45.51 15.04
N HIS A 703 -29.48 -45.99 14.55
CA HIS A 703 -29.42 -46.83 13.35
C HIS A 703 -30.20 -48.14 13.54
N MET A 704 -29.96 -48.85 14.65
CA MET A 704 -30.66 -50.10 14.96
C MET A 704 -32.17 -49.94 15.10
N LYS A 705 -32.65 -48.81 15.66
CA LYS A 705 -34.09 -48.49 15.71
C LYS A 705 -34.70 -48.22 14.33
N GLY A 706 -33.90 -47.75 13.38
CA GLY A 706 -34.31 -47.46 12.01
C GLY A 706 -34.32 -48.68 11.07
N GLN A 707 -33.71 -49.81 11.47
CA GLN A 707 -33.63 -51.01 10.63
C GLN A 707 -35.01 -51.67 10.46
N LYS A 708 -35.39 -51.93 9.20
CA LYS A 708 -36.62 -52.69 8.87
C LYS A 708 -36.42 -54.19 9.15
N GLU A 709 -37.47 -54.87 9.60
CA GLU A 709 -37.48 -56.34 9.75
C GLU A 709 -37.08 -57.04 8.44
N LEU A 710 -36.37 -58.16 8.57
CA LEU A 710 -35.87 -58.91 7.41
C LEU A 710 -37.08 -59.56 6.77
N ASP A 711 -37.35 -59.25 5.51
CA ASP A 711 -38.45 -59.87 4.79
C ASP A 711 -38.18 -61.39 4.68
N GLU A 712 -39.08 -62.18 5.27
CA GLU A 712 -39.03 -63.66 5.29
C GLU A 712 -38.98 -64.26 3.86
N SER A 713 -39.39 -63.49 2.85
CA SER A 713 -39.29 -63.86 1.44
C SER A 713 -37.84 -64.05 0.94
N PHE A 714 -36.85 -63.46 1.62
CA PHE A 714 -35.43 -63.62 1.27
C PHE A 714 -34.85 -64.96 1.72
N PHE A 715 -35.26 -65.46 2.89
CA PHE A 715 -34.81 -66.77 3.40
C PHE A 715 -35.39 -67.93 2.59
N THR A 716 -36.65 -67.81 2.17
CA THR A 716 -37.31 -68.81 1.33
C THR A 716 -36.74 -68.89 -0.09
N LYS A 717 -36.31 -67.76 -0.66
CA LYS A 717 -35.53 -67.71 -1.92
C LYS A 717 -34.11 -68.27 -1.76
N TRP A 718 -33.52 -68.17 -0.56
CA TRP A 718 -32.19 -68.74 -0.26
C TRP A 718 -32.17 -70.25 -0.28
N GLU A 719 -33.14 -70.85 0.38
CA GLU A 719 -33.30 -72.29 0.47
C GLU A 719 -33.66 -72.92 -0.88
N SER A 720 -34.35 -72.18 -1.76
CA SER A 720 -34.82 -72.67 -3.07
C SER A 720 -33.84 -72.44 -4.24
N LYS A 721 -32.64 -71.87 -4.01
CA LYS A 721 -31.57 -71.64 -5.01
C LYS A 721 -32.01 -70.96 -6.33
N THR A 722 -33.09 -70.18 -6.30
CA THR A 722 -33.64 -69.49 -7.48
C THR A 722 -33.17 -68.03 -7.54
N TYR A 723 -31.86 -67.81 -7.53
CA TYR A 723 -31.28 -66.47 -7.44
C TYR A 723 -30.95 -65.83 -8.78
N ALA A 724 -31.47 -64.62 -9.00
CA ALA A 724 -30.87 -63.67 -9.93
C ALA A 724 -29.67 -62.97 -9.25
N ALA A 725 -28.66 -62.55 -10.02
CA ALA A 725 -27.47 -61.87 -9.50
C ALA A 725 -27.81 -60.60 -8.67
N ASP A 726 -28.89 -59.92 -9.04
CA ASP A 726 -29.38 -58.70 -8.38
C ASP A 726 -29.97 -58.95 -6.97
N ASP A 727 -30.53 -60.14 -6.73
CA ASP A 727 -31.08 -60.53 -5.42
C ASP A 727 -29.98 -60.91 -4.42
N SER A 728 -28.84 -61.42 -4.92
CA SER A 728 -27.66 -61.73 -4.11
C SER A 728 -26.97 -60.47 -3.57
N MET A 729 -26.81 -59.44 -4.41
CA MET A 729 -26.23 -58.15 -3.98
C MET A 729 -27.10 -57.45 -2.92
N LYS A 730 -28.43 -57.45 -3.08
CA LYS A 730 -29.37 -56.89 -2.09
C LYS A 730 -29.29 -57.61 -0.74
N LEU A 731 -29.18 -58.93 -0.76
CA LEU A 731 -29.01 -59.73 0.46
C LEU A 731 -27.67 -59.41 1.15
N GLN A 732 -26.57 -59.34 0.40
CA GLN A 732 -25.28 -58.95 0.95
C GLN A 732 -25.32 -57.56 1.59
N HIS A 733 -25.89 -56.56 0.92
CA HIS A 733 -26.02 -55.22 1.47
C HIS A 733 -26.88 -55.18 2.75
N SER A 734 -28.01 -55.90 2.79
CA SER A 734 -28.85 -56.00 3.98
C SER A 734 -28.16 -56.69 5.16
N LEU A 735 -27.34 -57.71 4.88
CA LEU A 735 -26.52 -58.39 5.89
C LEU A 735 -25.42 -57.46 6.43
N PHE A 736 -24.69 -56.75 5.56
CA PHE A 736 -23.68 -55.79 5.98
C PHE A 736 -24.27 -54.65 6.81
N ASP A 737 -25.42 -54.11 6.41
CA ASP A 737 -26.12 -53.04 7.15
C ASP A 737 -26.49 -53.48 8.59
N ARG A 738 -26.97 -54.72 8.75
CA ARG A 738 -27.32 -55.28 10.06
C ARG A 738 -26.10 -55.61 10.93
N LEU A 739 -25.00 -56.03 10.32
CA LEU A 739 -23.78 -56.39 11.04
C LEU A 739 -22.88 -55.18 11.35
N CYS A 740 -23.05 -54.07 10.62
CA CYS A 740 -22.23 -52.88 10.75
C CYS A 740 -22.19 -52.30 12.19
N PRO A 741 -23.31 -52.16 12.93
CA PRO A 741 -23.28 -51.74 14.34
C PRO A 741 -22.41 -52.65 15.23
N LEU A 742 -22.45 -53.97 15.02
CA LEU A 742 -21.63 -54.91 15.77
C LEU A 742 -20.15 -54.76 15.45
N LEU A 743 -19.83 -54.40 14.20
CA LEU A 743 -18.47 -54.14 13.78
C LEU A 743 -17.92 -52.86 14.44
N VAL A 744 -18.71 -51.79 14.52
CA VAL A 744 -18.34 -50.56 15.25
C VAL A 744 -18.08 -50.85 16.72
N ILE A 745 -18.96 -51.62 17.38
CA ILE A 745 -18.78 -52.03 18.79
C ILE A 745 -17.48 -52.81 18.97
N ARG A 746 -17.14 -53.70 18.01
CA ARG A 746 -15.91 -54.50 18.05
C ARG A 746 -14.64 -53.65 17.94
N LEU A 747 -14.70 -52.47 17.33
CA LEU A 747 -13.56 -51.56 17.20
C LEU A 747 -13.26 -50.78 18.49
N LEU A 748 -14.20 -50.74 19.45
CA LEU A 748 -14.02 -49.99 20.69
C LEU A 748 -13.08 -50.73 21.67
N PRO A 749 -12.12 -50.02 22.28
CA PRO A 749 -11.29 -50.55 23.35
C PRO A 749 -12.11 -51.06 24.54
N MET A 750 -11.63 -52.13 25.21
CA MET A 750 -12.33 -52.77 26.33
C MET A 750 -12.63 -51.81 27.50
N ARG A 751 -11.84 -50.74 27.67
CA ARG A 751 -12.04 -49.73 28.73
C ARG A 751 -13.41 -49.06 28.67
N VAL A 752 -14.00 -48.92 27.47
CA VAL A 752 -15.33 -48.34 27.27
C VAL A 752 -16.40 -49.15 27.99
N PHE A 753 -16.25 -50.47 28.06
CA PHE A 753 -17.20 -51.39 28.71
C PHE A 753 -16.88 -51.64 30.19
N ASN A 754 -15.84 -51.03 30.75
CA ASN A 754 -15.48 -51.23 32.15
C ASN A 754 -16.18 -50.23 33.09
N ASP A 755 -16.79 -49.17 32.56
CA ASP A 755 -17.59 -48.22 33.33
C ASP A 755 -19.03 -48.72 33.50
N LEU A 756 -19.24 -49.54 34.53
CA LEU A 756 -20.56 -50.08 34.89
C LEU A 756 -21.58 -49.01 35.30
N ASN A 757 -21.12 -47.78 35.60
CA ASN A 757 -22.00 -46.65 35.92
C ASN A 757 -22.45 -45.89 34.67
N SER A 758 -21.95 -46.24 33.48
CA SER A 758 -22.33 -45.58 32.23
C SER A 758 -23.80 -45.84 31.90
N SER A 759 -24.64 -44.83 32.13
CA SER A 759 -26.06 -44.87 31.79
C SER A 759 -26.30 -44.98 30.28
N VAL A 760 -25.29 -44.69 29.46
CA VAL A 760 -25.38 -44.77 27.98
C VAL A 760 -25.24 -46.21 27.49
N ILE A 761 -24.36 -47.01 28.10
CA ILE A 761 -24.08 -48.40 27.71
C ILE A 761 -25.05 -49.36 28.42
N TYR A 762 -25.24 -49.14 29.72
CA TYR A 762 -25.96 -50.05 30.59
C TYR A 762 -27.37 -49.54 30.94
N GLY A 763 -27.74 -48.31 30.56
CA GLY A 763 -29.00 -47.71 31.05
C GLY A 763 -28.96 -47.47 32.56
N GLN A 764 -30.11 -47.29 33.21
CA GLN A 764 -30.22 -47.24 34.67
C GLN A 764 -30.04 -48.64 35.31
N LEU A 765 -29.01 -49.39 34.91
CA LEU A 765 -28.78 -50.76 35.36
C LEU A 765 -28.44 -50.86 36.86
N LEU A 766 -28.01 -49.76 37.50
CA LEU A 766 -27.62 -49.75 38.91
C LEU A 766 -28.70 -49.28 39.89
N ASP A 767 -29.76 -48.61 39.44
CA ASP A 767 -30.88 -48.19 40.32
C ASP A 767 -32.05 -49.18 40.35
N GLN A 768 -31.97 -50.28 39.59
CA GLN A 768 -32.97 -51.35 39.60
C GLN A 768 -32.33 -52.74 39.72
N VAL A 769 -31.62 -52.97 40.82
CA VAL A 769 -31.66 -54.31 41.40
C VAL A 769 -33.09 -54.51 41.92
N VAL A 770 -33.76 -55.52 41.38
CA VAL A 770 -35.16 -55.94 41.61
C VAL A 770 -36.16 -55.42 40.57
N VAL A 771 -36.30 -56.12 39.43
CA VAL A 771 -37.51 -56.89 38.99
C VAL A 771 -37.13 -57.71 37.74
N PRO A 772 -37.41 -59.03 37.67
CA PRO A 772 -37.14 -59.86 36.51
C PRO A 772 -38.26 -59.69 35.47
N GLY A 773 -37.96 -59.08 34.33
CA GLY A 773 -38.88 -59.14 33.19
C GLY A 773 -38.86 -57.96 32.21
N MET A 774 -37.71 -57.38 31.85
CA MET A 774 -37.61 -56.55 30.64
C MET A 774 -36.16 -56.27 30.20
N PHE A 775 -35.27 -57.27 30.25
CA PHE A 775 -33.87 -57.14 29.84
C PHE A 775 -33.64 -57.89 28.52
N CYS A 776 -33.77 -57.25 27.35
CA CYS A 776 -33.55 -57.99 26.10
C CYS A 776 -33.16 -57.18 24.85
N CYS A 777 -32.18 -56.27 24.93
CA CYS A 777 -31.48 -55.81 23.72
C CYS A 777 -29.93 -55.80 23.85
N PHE A 778 -29.36 -55.37 24.99
CA PHE A 778 -27.89 -55.36 25.15
C PHE A 778 -27.33 -56.60 25.89
N TYR A 779 -28.11 -57.23 26.77
CA TYR A 779 -27.64 -58.34 27.61
C TYR A 779 -27.36 -59.63 26.81
N GLY A 780 -28.11 -59.90 25.73
CA GLY A 780 -27.90 -61.08 24.88
C GLY A 780 -26.64 -61.01 24.00
N LEU A 781 -26.23 -59.81 23.60
CA LEU A 781 -25.01 -59.58 22.80
C LEU A 781 -23.76 -59.59 23.69
N PHE A 782 -23.83 -59.04 24.90
CA PHE A 782 -22.69 -58.99 25.83
C PHE A 782 -22.28 -60.39 26.34
N LEU A 783 -23.26 -61.27 26.64
CA LEU A 783 -23.00 -62.66 27.06
C LEU A 783 -22.41 -63.53 25.94
N SER A 784 -22.73 -63.25 24.68
CA SER A 784 -22.15 -63.97 23.54
C SER A 784 -20.69 -63.56 23.26
N PHE A 785 -20.30 -62.33 23.62
CA PHE A 785 -18.93 -61.83 23.45
C PHE A 785 -18.01 -62.30 24.58
N GLN A 786 -18.48 -62.36 25.84
CA GLN A 786 -17.69 -62.89 26.95
C GLN A 786 -17.43 -64.40 26.86
N PHE A 787 -18.33 -65.19 26.26
CA PHE A 787 -18.15 -66.65 26.18
C PHE A 787 -17.06 -67.10 25.19
N ASN A 788 -16.63 -66.24 24.24
CA ASN A 788 -15.58 -66.59 23.28
C ASN A 788 -14.16 -66.20 23.71
N VAL A 789 -13.97 -65.33 24.71
CA VAL A 789 -12.64 -64.91 25.16
C VAL A 789 -12.02 -65.90 26.17
N THR A 790 -12.82 -66.77 26.79
CA THR A 790 -12.29 -67.88 27.62
C THR A 790 -11.97 -69.15 26.84
N SER A 791 -12.02 -69.12 25.50
CA SER A 791 -11.72 -70.27 24.65
C SER A 791 -11.10 -69.87 23.29
N ARG A 792 -9.98 -69.14 23.32
CA ARG A 792 -8.82 -69.17 22.37
C ARG A 792 -8.13 -67.81 22.26
#